data_AF-A0A0R1P846-F1
#
_entry.id   AF-A0A0R1P846-F1
#
_cell.length_a   1.000
_cell.length_b   1.000
_cell.length_c   1.000
_cell.angle_alpha   90.00
_cell.angle_beta   90.00
_cell.angle_gamma   90.00
#
_symmetry.space_group_name_H-M   'P 1'
#
loop_
_entity.id
_entity.type
_entity.pdbx_description
1 polymer ?
#
loop_
_entity_poly.entity_id
_entity_poly.type
_entity_poly.pdbx_seq_one_letter_code
_entity_poly.pdbx_strand_id
1 'polypeptide(L)'
;MDDADQAIKDALKNLNGQATDKSQLQNDVNQGNQTKQDDKYRNADPDKQKSLDDAINHGQDVLNDQNADQKTVDQADQAIKDALKNLNGQATDKSQLQKDIDQGNQTKQDDKYRNADPDKQKALDDAVNHGQDVLNDPTADQKKVDDADQAIKDALKNLNGQATDKTQLQKDVDQGNQTKDDDSYKNADADKQKALDDAIKHGQDVLDDKNTDQKTVDDADRAIKDALKDLNGQVTDKSQLQKDVVLGNQTKNKDTYKNASQDAQKALDDAVNHGQDVLNDQNADQKTVDQADQAIKDALKNLNGQATDKTQLQQDINQGNQIKQDDKYQKADPDKQKALDDAVKYGQDILNDPTVDQKTVDDADQTIKDALNDLNGQATDKTQLQKDVNQGNQAKNDDSYKNADADKQKALDDAIKHGQDVLNDKNADQKAVDDADQAIKNALKDLNGQVTDKTQLQKDINQGNQIKQDDKYQKADPDKQKALDDAINYGEDVLNNKNADQKTVDDADRSIKDALKDLNGKATDKSQLQNDVDQASQTKQDDKYRNADPDKQKELDDAIKHGQDVLNDPTADQKTVDAADQAIKDAQKDLNGQATDKSQLQKDVDKDKQTKQTDAYKNASQAVQKALDDAVNYGEDVLNDQNADQKTVNDADHAITDALKNLNGETTDKSQLQKDVNQASQAKNTDTYKNTDSDKQKALDDAIKHGQEVLNDPTADQKTVDAADQAIKDAQKDLNGQATDKGQLQNDVNQANQIKNGDAYKNASQAAQKALDNAIKHGQDVLNDPNADQEAVDEAAAELEQAMKAIQGNDSEIPNDNGTNQNGNSQSAATATDSKSQNNDSTAIQAPNSQSSAENQKQNGQSNMQTLPQTGNQEGAWTVLTGLMATMLGSLGLMLGKKKGHDEEKN
;
A
#
# COMPACT_ATOMS: atom_id res chain seq x y z
N MET A 1 210.65 89.86 121.59
CA MET A 1 210.72 90.85 120.49
C MET A 1 210.69 90.03 119.20
N ASP A 2 209.54 89.81 118.56
CA ASP A 2 208.23 90.46 118.82
C ASP A 2 207.05 89.48 118.76
N ASP A 3 206.62 88.99 119.94
CA ASP A 3 205.55 88.00 120.14
C ASP A 3 204.12 88.58 120.05
N ALA A 4 203.91 89.59 119.21
CA ALA A 4 202.61 90.25 119.05
C ALA A 4 202.20 90.45 117.57
N ASP A 5 203.16 90.83 116.73
CA ASP A 5 202.86 91.33 115.38
C ASP A 5 202.49 90.22 114.37
N GLN A 6 202.98 89.00 114.58
CA GLN A 6 202.66 87.85 113.73
C GLN A 6 201.23 87.34 113.98
N ALA A 7 200.82 87.23 115.24
CA ALA A 7 199.47 86.79 115.62
C ALA A 7 198.37 87.73 115.07
N ILE A 8 198.65 89.04 115.00
CA ILE A 8 197.72 90.03 114.44
C ILE A 8 197.66 89.97 112.90
N LYS A 9 198.78 89.66 112.22
CA LYS A 9 198.80 89.48 110.75
C LYS A 9 198.03 88.23 110.30
N ASP A 10 198.17 87.12 111.04
CA ASP A 10 197.47 85.88 110.70
C ASP A 10 195.96 85.95 111.01
N ALA A 11 195.54 86.81 111.95
CA ALA A 11 194.12 87.08 112.23
C ALA A 11 193.41 87.91 111.14
N LEU A 12 194.13 88.69 110.32
CA LEU A 12 193.55 89.74 109.46
C LEU A 12 193.32 89.34 107.99
N LYS A 13 193.36 88.04 107.65
CA LYS A 13 193.07 87.55 106.28
C LYS A 13 191.86 86.63 106.13
N ASN A 14 191.17 86.30 107.22
CA ASN A 14 189.86 85.62 107.16
C ASN A 14 188.73 86.66 107.03
N LEU A 15 188.40 87.08 105.80
CA LEU A 15 187.15 87.81 105.50
C LEU A 15 186.87 87.91 103.98
N ASN A 16 186.22 86.88 103.41
CA ASN A 16 185.36 87.01 102.23
C ASN A 16 184.41 85.79 102.12
N GLY A 17 183.23 85.94 101.52
CA GLY A 17 182.17 84.90 101.51
C GLY A 17 181.64 84.52 100.13
N GLN A 18 180.81 83.48 100.09
CA GLN A 18 180.00 83.04 98.93
C GLN A 18 178.54 82.76 99.38
N ALA A 19 177.60 82.68 98.43
CA ALA A 19 176.16 82.57 98.68
C ALA A 19 175.59 81.18 98.34
N THR A 20 174.42 80.87 98.92
CA THR A 20 173.64 79.63 98.76
C THR A 20 172.97 79.50 97.38
N ASP A 21 172.86 78.27 96.84
CA ASP A 21 172.06 77.96 95.63
C ASP A 21 170.75 77.24 96.02
N LYS A 22 169.67 77.56 95.31
CA LYS A 22 168.30 77.03 95.52
C LYS A 22 167.65 76.42 94.27
N SER A 23 168.36 76.41 93.14
CA SER A 23 167.80 76.10 91.82
C SER A 23 167.18 74.70 91.72
N GLN A 24 167.77 73.69 92.37
CA GLN A 24 167.27 72.32 92.33
C GLN A 24 165.91 72.16 93.05
N LEU A 25 165.78 72.70 94.26
CA LEU A 25 164.57 72.58 95.08
C LEU A 25 163.32 73.14 94.37
N GLN A 26 163.49 74.16 93.53
CA GLN A 26 162.40 74.72 92.71
C GLN A 26 161.93 73.74 91.62
N ASN A 27 162.83 72.94 91.04
CA ASN A 27 162.46 71.91 90.08
C ASN A 27 161.71 70.76 90.75
N ASP A 28 162.18 70.32 91.92
CA ASP A 28 161.55 69.23 92.68
C ASP A 28 160.15 69.61 93.20
N VAL A 29 159.97 70.84 93.70
CA VAL A 29 158.64 71.41 93.99
C VAL A 29 157.71 71.37 92.76
N ASN A 30 158.22 71.70 91.58
CA ASN A 30 157.42 71.69 90.34
C ASN A 30 157.07 70.26 89.91
N GLN A 31 158.03 69.32 89.99
CA GLN A 31 157.83 67.91 89.69
C GLN A 31 156.82 67.27 90.66
N GLY A 32 156.92 67.57 91.96
CA GLY A 32 155.95 67.17 92.98
C GLY A 32 154.52 67.61 92.62
N ASN A 33 154.34 68.88 92.27
CA ASN A 33 153.03 69.42 91.87
C ASN A 33 152.52 68.83 90.55
N GLN A 34 153.40 68.51 89.60
CA GLN A 34 153.02 67.85 88.35
C GLN A 34 152.55 66.41 88.59
N THR A 35 153.26 65.64 89.42
CA THR A 35 152.89 64.25 89.75
C THR A 35 151.54 64.14 90.46
N LYS A 36 151.00 65.20 91.07
CA LYS A 36 149.62 65.21 91.62
C LYS A 36 148.54 64.94 90.57
N GLN A 37 148.81 65.19 89.29
CA GLN A 37 147.87 64.91 88.19
C GLN A 37 147.89 63.43 87.77
N ASP A 38 149.01 62.74 87.99
CA ASP A 38 149.20 61.36 87.58
C ASP A 38 148.40 60.38 88.46
N ASP A 39 148.00 59.25 87.88
CA ASP A 39 147.43 58.11 88.60
C ASP A 39 148.37 57.66 89.76
N LYS A 40 149.69 57.85 89.58
CA LYS A 40 150.70 57.55 90.61
C LYS A 40 150.51 58.33 91.91
N TYR A 41 149.87 59.50 91.87
CA TYR A 41 149.38 60.21 93.05
C TYR A 41 147.91 59.88 93.33
N ARG A 42 147.01 59.98 92.32
CA ARG A 42 145.56 59.83 92.53
C ARG A 42 145.15 58.48 93.14
N ASN A 43 145.86 57.40 92.79
CA ASN A 43 145.66 56.05 93.33
C ASN A 43 146.67 55.66 94.42
N ALA A 44 147.49 56.59 94.95
CA ALA A 44 148.38 56.32 96.08
C ALA A 44 147.64 56.39 97.42
N ASP A 45 148.20 55.74 98.45
CA ASP A 45 147.59 55.75 99.79
C ASP A 45 147.51 57.21 100.34
N PRO A 46 146.44 57.60 101.06
CA PRO A 46 146.23 59.00 101.48
C PRO A 46 147.33 59.59 102.36
N ASP A 47 148.06 58.76 103.11
CA ASP A 47 149.22 59.18 103.90
C ASP A 47 150.44 59.49 103.03
N LYS A 48 150.62 58.80 101.90
CA LYS A 48 151.67 59.04 100.91
C LYS A 48 151.34 60.24 100.02
N GLN A 49 150.08 60.41 99.64
CA GLN A 49 149.57 61.65 99.05
C GLN A 49 149.90 62.84 99.97
N LYS A 50 149.47 62.77 101.23
CA LYS A 50 149.75 63.83 102.22
C LYS A 50 151.25 64.04 102.46
N SER A 51 152.06 62.98 102.47
CA SER A 51 153.52 63.09 102.65
C SER A 51 154.17 63.89 101.51
N LEU A 52 153.69 63.73 100.27
CA LEU A 52 154.16 64.55 99.15
C LEU A 52 153.66 65.99 99.25
N ASP A 53 152.41 66.20 99.65
CA ASP A 53 151.85 67.54 99.88
C ASP A 53 152.64 68.30 100.96
N ASP A 54 152.90 67.68 102.11
CA ASP A 54 153.68 68.24 103.21
C ASP A 54 155.12 68.57 102.76
N ALA A 55 155.76 67.67 102.00
CA ALA A 55 157.12 67.87 101.49
C ALA A 55 157.21 69.01 100.46
N ILE A 56 156.26 69.09 99.52
CA ILE A 56 156.17 70.18 98.54
C ILE A 56 156.02 71.52 99.24
N ASN A 57 155.09 71.62 100.20
CA ASN A 57 154.85 72.83 100.98
C ASN A 57 156.12 73.26 101.74
N HIS A 58 156.80 72.31 102.41
CA HIS A 58 158.04 72.58 103.11
C HIS A 58 159.18 73.05 102.17
N GLY A 59 159.28 72.47 100.97
CA GLY A 59 160.20 72.95 99.94
C GLY A 59 159.90 74.38 99.49
N GLN A 60 158.63 74.76 99.39
CA GLN A 60 158.23 76.14 99.08
C GLN A 60 158.54 77.11 100.21
N ASP A 61 158.37 76.72 101.49
CA ASP A 61 158.82 77.52 102.63
C ASP A 61 160.35 77.74 102.60
N VAL A 62 161.13 76.68 102.36
CA VAL A 62 162.60 76.75 102.30
C VAL A 62 163.10 77.52 101.07
N LEU A 63 162.38 77.53 99.94
CA LEU A 63 162.66 78.42 98.81
C LEU A 63 162.57 79.90 99.20
N ASN A 64 161.60 80.27 100.04
CA ASN A 64 161.30 81.65 100.41
C ASN A 64 162.26 82.27 101.45
N ASP A 65 162.91 81.49 102.33
CA ASP A 65 163.79 82.05 103.38
C ASP A 65 165.14 82.58 102.84
N GLN A 66 165.37 83.89 102.93
CA GLN A 66 166.61 84.52 102.46
C GLN A 66 167.86 84.21 103.31
N ASN A 67 167.71 83.62 104.51
CA ASN A 67 168.82 83.25 105.39
C ASN A 67 169.16 81.75 105.37
N ALA A 68 168.45 80.95 104.55
CA ALA A 68 168.65 79.51 104.47
C ALA A 68 170.10 79.15 104.11
N ASP A 69 170.71 78.27 104.93
CA ASP A 69 171.98 77.64 104.59
C ASP A 69 171.77 76.53 103.55
N GLN A 70 172.84 76.12 102.87
CA GLN A 70 172.76 75.09 101.82
C GLN A 70 172.18 73.78 102.37
N LYS A 71 172.53 73.42 103.59
CA LYS A 71 172.05 72.21 104.27
C LYS A 71 170.53 72.18 104.41
N THR A 72 169.89 73.31 104.70
CA THR A 72 168.43 73.41 104.83
C THR A 72 167.75 73.21 103.46
N VAL A 73 168.34 73.78 102.39
CA VAL A 73 167.87 73.57 101.00
C VAL A 73 167.96 72.10 100.60
N ASP A 74 169.12 71.48 100.81
CA ASP A 74 169.39 70.09 100.45
C ASP A 74 168.46 69.11 101.21
N GLN A 75 168.07 69.43 102.44
CA GLN A 75 167.14 68.61 103.24
C GLN A 75 165.70 68.65 102.69
N ALA A 76 165.20 69.81 102.27
CA ALA A 76 163.86 69.92 101.69
C ALA A 76 163.77 69.26 100.31
N ASP A 77 164.85 69.36 99.53
CA ASP A 77 165.00 68.73 98.21
C ASP A 77 164.94 67.19 98.31
N GLN A 78 165.67 66.62 99.27
CA GLN A 78 165.61 65.19 99.56
C GLN A 78 164.22 64.74 100.07
N ALA A 79 163.53 65.55 100.88
CA ALA A 79 162.20 65.23 101.39
C ALA A 79 161.15 65.08 100.27
N ILE A 80 161.19 65.95 99.25
CA ILE A 80 160.30 65.86 98.08
C ILE A 80 160.63 64.60 97.26
N LYS A 81 161.92 64.31 97.04
CA LYS A 81 162.36 63.11 96.31
C LYS A 81 161.92 61.82 96.97
N ASP A 82 162.04 61.74 98.30
CA ASP A 82 161.60 60.57 99.05
C ASP A 82 160.07 60.43 99.04
N ALA A 83 159.31 61.52 99.15
CA ALA A 83 157.85 61.46 99.02
C ALA A 83 157.37 61.06 97.61
N LEU A 84 157.94 61.66 96.55
CA LEU A 84 157.70 61.29 95.15
C LEU A 84 157.99 59.81 94.86
N LYS A 85 159.04 59.28 95.50
CA LYS A 85 159.46 57.88 95.40
C LYS A 85 158.56 56.94 96.19
N ASN A 86 158.06 57.38 97.35
CA ASN A 86 157.15 56.61 98.21
C ASN A 86 155.71 56.56 97.71
N LEU A 87 155.29 57.45 96.79
CA LEU A 87 154.02 57.29 96.06
C LEU A 87 153.92 55.91 95.42
N ASN A 88 152.89 55.16 95.81
CA ASN A 88 152.65 53.77 95.42
C ASN A 88 151.46 53.57 94.47
N GLY A 89 150.83 54.66 94.01
CA GLY A 89 149.70 54.58 93.09
C GLY A 89 150.08 53.89 91.78
N GLN A 90 149.18 53.07 91.28
CA GLN A 90 149.28 52.43 89.96
C GLN A 90 148.30 53.10 88.98
N ALA A 91 148.47 52.85 87.68
CA ALA A 91 147.50 53.30 86.68
C ALA A 91 146.13 52.64 86.91
N THR A 92 145.04 53.36 86.68
CA THR A 92 143.67 52.83 86.84
C THR A 92 143.40 51.71 85.81
N ASP A 93 143.06 50.50 86.27
CA ASP A 93 142.66 49.38 85.40
C ASP A 93 141.13 49.35 85.24
N LYS A 94 140.68 49.45 83.99
CA LYS A 94 139.26 49.39 83.58
C LYS A 94 138.88 48.10 82.85
N SER A 95 139.80 47.15 82.73
CA SER A 95 139.64 45.94 81.92
C SER A 95 138.61 44.94 82.45
N GLN A 96 138.17 45.07 83.71
CA GLN A 96 137.06 44.29 84.24
C GLN A 96 135.70 44.96 83.95
N LEU A 97 135.58 46.27 84.22
CA LEU A 97 134.36 47.04 83.98
C LEU A 97 133.82 46.89 82.54
N GLN A 98 134.70 46.85 81.52
CA GLN A 98 134.28 46.56 80.14
C GLN A 98 133.61 45.19 79.99
N LYS A 99 134.16 44.13 80.61
CA LYS A 99 133.58 42.77 80.51
C LYS A 99 132.23 42.69 81.18
N ASP A 100 132.06 43.38 82.31
CA ASP A 100 130.80 43.43 83.04
C ASP A 100 129.74 44.26 82.29
N ILE A 101 130.13 45.35 81.62
CA ILE A 101 129.27 46.05 80.64
C ILE A 101 128.86 45.12 79.49
N ASP A 102 129.81 44.38 78.91
CA ASP A 102 129.55 43.46 77.80
C ASP A 102 128.60 42.33 78.23
N GLN A 103 128.84 41.72 79.39
CA GLN A 103 127.99 40.68 79.97
C GLN A 103 126.61 41.24 80.36
N GLY A 104 126.55 42.47 80.88
CA GLY A 104 125.32 43.22 81.10
C GLY A 104 124.47 43.35 79.83
N ASN A 105 125.08 43.81 78.73
CA ASN A 105 124.41 43.95 77.44
C ASN A 105 124.07 42.61 76.77
N GLN A 106 124.87 41.56 76.98
CA GLN A 106 124.53 40.21 76.53
C GLN A 106 123.29 39.68 77.27
N THR A 107 123.24 39.79 78.60
CA THR A 107 122.11 39.29 79.40
C THR A 107 120.79 39.99 79.06
N LYS A 108 120.81 41.23 78.54
CA LYS A 108 119.59 41.91 78.03
C LYS A 108 118.91 41.21 76.85
N GLN A 109 119.60 40.29 76.16
CA GLN A 109 119.03 39.47 75.07
C GLN A 109 118.42 38.14 75.58
N ASP A 110 118.72 37.74 76.82
CA ASP A 110 118.28 36.47 77.40
C ASP A 110 116.88 36.59 78.05
N ASP A 111 116.16 35.46 78.14
CA ASP A 111 114.90 35.35 78.88
C ASP A 111 115.03 35.82 80.34
N LYS A 112 116.22 35.64 80.95
CA LYS A 112 116.52 36.10 82.32
C LYS A 112 116.37 37.62 82.50
N TYR A 113 116.47 38.39 81.41
CA TYR A 113 116.12 39.80 81.37
C TYR A 113 114.67 40.01 80.92
N ARG A 114 114.25 39.40 79.79
CA ARG A 114 112.90 39.60 79.22
C ARG A 114 111.76 39.31 80.19
N ASN A 115 111.91 38.25 81.00
CA ASN A 115 110.94 37.82 82.00
C ASN A 115 111.24 38.32 83.43
N ALA A 116 112.21 39.24 83.62
CA ALA A 116 112.46 39.86 84.92
C ALA A 116 111.48 41.02 85.19
N ASP A 117 111.29 41.37 86.46
CA ASP A 117 110.41 42.47 86.83
C ASP A 117 110.91 43.80 86.21
N PRO A 118 110.03 44.72 85.76
CA PRO A 118 110.46 45.93 85.04
C PRO A 118 111.39 46.88 85.81
N ASP A 119 111.35 46.87 87.14
CA ASP A 119 112.27 47.61 88.00
C ASP A 119 113.69 47.01 87.99
N LYS A 120 113.80 45.67 87.90
CA LYS A 120 115.08 44.94 87.78
C LYS A 120 115.67 45.00 86.38
N GLN A 121 114.81 44.99 85.35
CA GLN A 121 115.21 45.33 83.99
C GLN A 121 115.85 46.73 83.96
N LYS A 122 115.13 47.74 84.48
CA LYS A 122 115.63 49.10 84.57
C LYS A 122 116.91 49.22 85.41
N ALA A 123 117.01 48.49 86.51
CA ALA A 123 118.22 48.50 87.35
C ALA A 123 119.47 48.02 86.61
N LEU A 124 119.34 47.02 85.71
CA LEU A 124 120.45 46.61 84.84
C LEU A 124 120.74 47.64 83.75
N ASP A 125 119.72 48.23 83.14
CA ASP A 125 119.91 49.33 82.18
C ASP A 125 120.67 50.50 82.81
N ASP A 126 120.21 50.99 83.96
CA ASP A 126 120.84 52.09 84.71
C ASP A 126 122.29 51.75 85.11
N ALA A 127 122.55 50.54 85.62
CA ALA A 127 123.89 50.13 86.05
C ALA A 127 124.87 49.99 84.88
N VAL A 128 124.45 49.38 83.76
CA VAL A 128 125.30 49.22 82.57
C VAL A 128 125.59 50.58 81.92
N ASN A 129 124.61 51.48 81.87
CA ASN A 129 124.81 52.85 81.39
C ASN A 129 125.79 53.61 82.29
N HIS A 130 125.65 53.53 83.62
CA HIS A 130 126.57 54.18 84.55
C HIS A 130 128.00 53.63 84.46
N GLY A 131 128.15 52.31 84.30
CA GLY A 131 129.45 51.70 84.03
C GLY A 131 130.07 52.21 82.74
N GLN A 132 129.27 52.40 81.68
CA GLN A 132 129.74 52.95 80.41
C GLN A 132 130.25 54.40 80.56
N ASP A 133 129.60 55.23 81.38
CA ASP A 133 130.08 56.58 81.70
C ASP A 133 131.41 56.55 82.48
N VAL A 134 131.52 55.69 83.51
CA VAL A 134 132.74 55.53 84.32
C VAL A 134 133.89 54.94 83.50
N LEU A 135 133.61 54.07 82.52
CA LEU A 135 134.60 53.58 81.56
C LEU A 135 135.20 54.75 80.75
N ASN A 136 134.37 55.69 80.33
CA ASN A 136 134.74 56.81 79.48
C ASN A 136 135.43 57.99 80.20
N ASP A 137 135.28 58.14 81.53
CA ASP A 137 135.94 59.22 82.31
C ASP A 137 137.47 59.02 82.43
N PRO A 138 138.34 59.83 81.80
CA PRO A 138 139.79 59.69 81.91
C PRO A 138 140.35 60.12 83.29
N THR A 139 139.53 60.74 84.15
CA THR A 139 139.94 61.19 85.50
C THR A 139 139.55 60.20 86.59
N ALA A 140 138.89 59.08 86.25
CA ALA A 140 138.46 58.07 87.20
C ALA A 140 139.64 57.45 87.97
N ASP A 141 139.58 57.55 89.29
CA ASP A 141 140.34 56.72 90.23
C ASP A 141 139.83 55.27 90.21
N GLN A 142 140.63 54.35 90.75
CA GLN A 142 140.27 52.93 90.79
C GLN A 142 138.96 52.67 91.56
N LYS A 143 138.68 53.42 92.63
CA LYS A 143 137.50 53.18 93.48
C LYS A 143 136.19 53.42 92.72
N LYS A 144 136.11 54.45 91.86
CA LYS A 144 134.95 54.67 90.98
C LYS A 144 134.72 53.50 90.02
N VAL A 145 135.79 52.92 89.49
CA VAL A 145 135.73 51.79 88.55
C VAL A 145 135.20 50.55 89.28
N ASP A 146 135.73 50.27 90.46
CA ASP A 146 135.32 49.14 91.30
C ASP A 146 133.86 49.29 91.78
N ASP A 147 133.41 50.50 92.14
CA ASP A 147 132.02 50.79 92.52
C ASP A 147 131.03 50.51 91.37
N ALA A 148 131.38 50.90 90.14
CA ALA A 148 130.54 50.70 88.95
C ALA A 148 130.50 49.24 88.49
N ASP A 149 131.65 48.55 88.56
CA ASP A 149 131.80 47.12 88.30
C ASP A 149 130.92 46.29 89.27
N GLN A 150 130.92 46.64 90.55
CA GLN A 150 130.05 46.02 91.55
C GLN A 150 128.56 46.31 91.31
N ALA A 151 128.20 47.51 90.88
CA ALA A 151 126.81 47.87 90.60
C ALA A 151 126.20 47.03 89.46
N ILE A 152 126.96 46.75 88.39
CA ILE A 152 126.52 45.87 87.30
C ILE A 152 126.36 44.42 87.79
N LYS A 153 127.30 43.92 88.60
CA LYS A 153 127.25 42.57 89.18
C LYS A 153 126.02 42.36 90.05
N ASP A 154 125.68 43.33 90.89
CA ASP A 154 124.49 43.25 91.73
C ASP A 154 123.20 43.34 90.90
N ALA A 155 123.14 44.16 89.86
CA ALA A 155 121.98 44.18 88.94
C ALA A 155 121.80 42.85 88.20
N LEU A 156 122.86 42.29 87.60
CA LEU A 156 122.87 40.99 86.93
C LEU A 156 122.43 39.83 87.85
N LYS A 157 122.84 39.90 89.13
CA LYS A 157 122.48 38.94 90.17
C LYS A 157 121.02 39.08 90.61
N ASN A 158 120.49 40.30 90.68
CA ASN A 158 119.12 40.59 91.12
C ASN A 158 118.05 40.35 90.05
N LEU A 159 118.43 40.18 88.77
CA LEU A 159 117.51 39.68 87.73
C LEU A 159 116.85 38.36 88.17
N ASN A 160 115.52 38.38 88.23
CA ASN A 160 114.68 37.26 88.66
C ASN A 160 113.95 36.53 87.52
N GLY A 161 114.13 36.96 86.28
CA GLY A 161 113.50 36.33 85.12
C GLY A 161 113.92 34.88 84.96
N GLN A 162 112.97 34.04 84.54
CA GLN A 162 113.18 32.63 84.22
C GLN A 162 113.14 32.44 82.69
N ALA A 163 113.54 31.26 82.21
CA ALA A 163 113.33 30.89 80.81
C ALA A 163 111.83 30.84 80.49
N THR A 164 111.43 31.22 79.27
CA THR A 164 110.01 31.17 78.86
C THR A 164 109.55 29.71 78.72
N ASP A 165 108.62 29.26 79.59
CA ASP A 165 108.04 27.93 79.56
C ASP A 165 106.77 27.90 78.69
N LYS A 166 106.85 27.16 77.58
CA LYS A 166 105.74 26.95 76.64
C LYS A 166 105.07 25.58 76.75
N THR A 167 105.48 24.75 77.71
CA THR A 167 105.06 23.34 77.78
C THR A 167 103.57 23.16 78.08
N GLN A 168 102.90 24.16 78.67
CA GLN A 168 101.45 24.12 78.82
C GLN A 168 100.72 24.54 77.54
N LEU A 169 101.12 25.65 76.91
CA LEU A 169 100.54 26.14 75.66
C LEU A 169 100.55 25.07 74.55
N GLN A 170 101.61 24.25 74.45
CA GLN A 170 101.63 23.12 73.50
C GLN A 170 100.51 22.11 73.78
N LYS A 171 100.29 21.70 75.05
CA LYS A 171 99.23 20.74 75.41
C LYS A 171 97.85 21.30 75.10
N ASP A 172 97.65 22.60 75.32
CA ASP A 172 96.38 23.27 75.05
C ASP A 172 96.13 23.43 73.55
N VAL A 173 97.16 23.70 72.74
CA VAL A 173 97.09 23.63 71.26
C VAL A 173 96.79 22.20 70.79
N ASP A 174 97.43 21.18 71.37
CA ASP A 174 97.19 19.77 71.03
C ASP A 174 95.76 19.34 71.40
N GLN A 175 95.30 19.68 72.61
CA GLN A 175 93.93 19.43 73.08
C GLN A 175 92.90 20.17 72.24
N GLY A 176 93.15 21.44 71.91
CA GLY A 176 92.30 22.23 71.03
C GLY A 176 92.10 21.58 69.66
N ASN A 177 93.17 21.03 69.07
CA ASN A 177 93.07 20.30 67.81
C ASN A 177 92.34 18.96 67.98
N GLN A 178 92.56 18.22 69.07
CA GLN A 178 91.84 16.97 69.35
C GLN A 178 90.33 17.19 69.54
N THR A 179 89.92 18.29 70.17
CA THR A 179 88.49 18.61 70.38
C THR A 179 87.73 18.85 69.07
N LYS A 180 88.40 19.11 67.93
CA LYS A 180 87.72 19.27 66.63
C LYS A 180 87.06 18.00 66.11
N ASP A 181 87.51 16.84 66.58
CA ASP A 181 86.89 15.54 66.27
C ASP A 181 85.69 15.20 67.19
N ASP A 182 85.40 16.01 68.20
CA ASP A 182 84.32 15.80 69.16
C ASP A 182 83.02 16.50 68.74
N ASP A 183 81.86 15.94 69.10
CA ASP A 183 80.53 16.53 68.87
C ASP A 183 80.42 17.94 69.50
N SER A 184 81.11 18.18 70.62
CA SER A 184 81.19 19.47 71.29
C SER A 184 81.79 20.58 70.42
N TYR A 185 82.61 20.25 69.42
CA TYR A 185 83.02 21.16 68.36
C TYR A 185 82.12 21.05 67.13
N LYS A 186 81.91 19.84 66.61
CA LYS A 186 81.20 19.61 65.33
C LYS A 186 79.77 20.19 65.30
N ASN A 187 79.05 20.09 66.42
CA ASN A 187 77.69 20.61 66.59
C ASN A 187 77.64 22.00 67.26
N ALA A 188 78.78 22.67 67.49
CA ALA A 188 78.81 24.03 68.05
C ALA A 188 78.45 25.11 67.02
N ASP A 189 78.09 26.31 67.50
CA ASP A 189 77.87 27.46 66.62
C ASP A 189 79.15 27.81 65.81
N ALA A 190 78.98 28.19 64.54
CA ALA A 190 80.10 28.37 63.62
C ALA A 190 81.06 29.52 64.00
N ASP A 191 80.60 30.50 64.77
CA ASP A 191 81.45 31.55 65.34
C ASP A 191 82.33 31.03 66.48
N LYS A 192 81.85 30.05 67.24
CA LYS A 192 82.60 29.38 68.32
C LYS A 192 83.60 28.35 67.81
N GLN A 193 83.21 27.58 66.78
CA GLN A 193 84.15 26.76 66.00
C GLN A 193 85.33 27.63 65.52
N LYS A 194 85.00 28.76 64.88
CA LYS A 194 86.01 29.72 64.41
C LYS A 194 86.83 30.35 65.55
N ALA A 195 86.23 30.66 66.69
CA ALA A 195 86.94 31.21 67.84
C ALA A 195 88.01 30.24 68.37
N LEU A 196 87.72 28.93 68.40
CA LEU A 196 88.70 27.92 68.76
C LEU A 196 89.78 27.74 67.67
N ASP A 197 89.41 27.75 66.39
CA ASP A 197 90.37 27.73 65.27
C ASP A 197 91.35 28.91 65.33
N ASP A 198 90.85 30.13 65.54
CA ASP A 198 91.66 31.35 65.66
C ASP A 198 92.57 31.29 66.91
N ALA A 199 92.07 30.81 68.05
CA ALA A 199 92.81 30.70 69.30
C ALA A 199 93.95 29.65 69.21
N ILE A 200 93.67 28.47 68.66
CA ILE A 200 94.68 27.42 68.40
C ILE A 200 95.77 27.95 67.49
N LYS A 201 95.39 28.64 66.40
CA LYS A 201 96.34 29.25 65.49
C LYS A 201 97.23 30.28 66.19
N HIS A 202 96.64 31.17 66.98
CA HIS A 202 97.41 32.16 67.74
C HIS A 202 98.38 31.49 68.74
N GLY A 203 97.95 30.40 69.40
CA GLY A 203 98.82 29.59 70.24
C GLY A 203 100.00 28.98 69.47
N GLN A 204 99.79 28.49 68.25
CA GLN A 204 100.86 28.00 67.38
C GLN A 204 101.83 29.13 66.96
N ASP A 205 101.31 30.29 66.57
CA ASP A 205 102.13 31.46 66.24
C ASP A 205 103.01 31.89 67.45
N VAL A 206 102.48 31.80 68.67
CA VAL A 206 103.21 32.08 69.92
C VAL A 206 104.17 30.96 70.32
N LEU A 207 103.89 29.69 69.99
CA LEU A 207 104.82 28.56 70.17
C LEU A 207 106.08 28.75 69.31
N ASP A 208 105.93 29.18 68.06
CA ASP A 208 107.01 29.32 67.10
C ASP A 208 107.91 30.55 67.35
N ASP A 209 107.41 31.61 68.01
CA ASP A 209 108.21 32.81 68.33
C ASP A 209 109.24 32.56 69.45
N LYS A 210 110.51 32.44 69.06
CA LYS A 210 111.66 32.25 69.96
C LYS A 210 111.99 33.44 70.87
N ASN A 211 111.35 34.59 70.68
CA ASN A 211 111.61 35.81 71.42
C ASN A 211 110.46 36.27 72.33
N THR A 212 109.39 35.48 72.41
CA THR A 212 108.19 35.79 73.20
C THR A 212 108.45 35.77 74.72
N ASP A 213 107.74 36.61 75.46
CA ASP A 213 107.76 36.65 76.93
C ASP A 213 106.75 35.66 77.54
N GLN A 214 106.91 35.35 78.83
CA GLN A 214 106.00 34.43 79.52
C GLN A 214 104.55 34.92 79.52
N LYS A 215 104.31 36.24 79.60
CA LYS A 215 102.96 36.81 79.64
C LYS A 215 102.20 36.52 78.33
N THR A 216 102.88 36.59 77.19
CA THR A 216 102.31 36.33 75.87
C THR A 216 101.94 34.84 75.72
N VAL A 217 102.74 33.94 76.29
CA VAL A 217 102.41 32.51 76.40
C VAL A 217 101.19 32.28 77.28
N ASP A 218 101.16 32.88 78.48
CA ASP A 218 100.08 32.75 79.46
C ASP A 218 98.74 33.34 78.97
N ASP A 219 98.77 34.34 78.08
CA ASP A 219 97.58 34.92 77.45
C ASP A 219 97.04 34.06 76.29
N ALA A 220 97.92 33.46 75.48
CA ALA A 220 97.53 32.52 74.42
C ALA A 220 96.96 31.21 75.01
N ASP A 221 97.58 30.70 76.08
CA ASP A 221 97.12 29.54 76.86
C ASP A 221 95.68 29.73 77.36
N ARG A 222 95.38 30.94 77.89
CA ARG A 222 94.05 31.30 78.36
C ARG A 222 93.03 31.43 77.22
N ALA A 223 93.42 32.03 76.10
CA ALA A 223 92.54 32.19 74.94
C ALA A 223 92.03 30.84 74.40
N ILE A 224 92.89 29.81 74.38
CA ILE A 224 92.48 28.45 73.97
C ILE A 224 91.55 27.83 75.01
N LYS A 225 91.83 27.97 76.31
CA LYS A 225 90.98 27.43 77.39
C LYS A 225 89.59 28.06 77.43
N ASP A 226 89.50 29.37 77.22
CA ASP A 226 88.21 30.06 77.15
C ASP A 226 87.43 29.66 75.88
N ALA A 227 88.09 29.56 74.71
CA ALA A 227 87.45 29.09 73.47
C ALA A 227 86.97 27.63 73.54
N LEU A 228 87.76 26.72 74.14
CA LEU A 228 87.39 25.33 74.42
C LEU A 228 86.15 25.21 75.32
N LYS A 229 86.00 26.15 76.27
CA LYS A 229 84.92 26.17 77.26
C LYS A 229 83.64 26.81 76.72
N ASP A 230 83.74 27.76 75.80
CA ASP A 230 82.59 28.43 75.19
C ASP A 230 81.92 27.59 74.07
N LEU A 231 82.59 26.52 73.60
CA LEU A 231 81.98 25.47 72.78
C LEU A 231 80.66 24.97 73.39
N ASN A 232 79.65 24.84 72.53
CA ASN A 232 78.29 24.47 72.93
C ASN A 232 77.66 23.38 72.05
N GLY A 233 78.48 22.67 71.28
CA GLY A 233 78.01 21.45 70.60
C GLY A 233 77.51 20.45 71.64
N GLN A 234 76.37 19.84 71.34
CA GLN A 234 75.83 18.72 72.10
C GLN A 234 76.10 17.44 71.33
N VAL A 235 76.10 16.30 72.05
CA VAL A 235 76.15 14.98 71.40
C VAL A 235 74.95 14.83 70.44
N THR A 236 75.18 14.26 69.25
CA THR A 236 74.12 14.15 68.23
C THR A 236 72.94 13.29 68.74
N ASP A 237 71.75 13.88 68.88
CA ASP A 237 70.52 13.18 69.28
C ASP A 237 69.82 12.55 68.07
N LYS A 238 69.92 11.22 67.99
CA LYS A 238 69.27 10.39 66.97
C LYS A 238 67.89 9.85 67.38
N SER A 239 67.41 10.19 68.57
CA SER A 239 66.23 9.56 69.18
C SER A 239 64.94 9.84 68.42
N GLN A 240 64.82 10.99 67.74
CA GLN A 240 63.63 11.28 66.94
C GLN A 240 63.65 10.55 65.59
N LEU A 241 64.77 10.64 64.85
CA LEU A 241 64.98 9.89 63.60
C LEU A 241 64.69 8.39 63.77
N GLN A 242 65.08 7.79 64.91
CA GLN A 242 64.79 6.39 65.21
C GLN A 242 63.28 6.08 65.32
N LYS A 243 62.47 7.00 65.87
CA LYS A 243 61.01 6.85 65.94
C LYS A 243 60.38 6.97 64.55
N ASP A 244 60.86 7.91 63.74
CA ASP A 244 60.31 8.20 62.42
C ASP A 244 60.68 7.12 61.40
N VAL A 245 61.89 6.54 61.45
CA VAL A 245 62.25 5.31 60.70
C VAL A 245 61.33 4.12 61.06
N VAL A 246 60.97 3.97 62.34
CA VAL A 246 60.00 2.94 62.77
C VAL A 246 58.58 3.25 62.27
N LEU A 247 58.13 4.50 62.36
CA LEU A 247 56.81 4.94 61.88
C LEU A 247 56.66 4.80 60.36
N GLY A 248 57.72 5.10 59.61
CA GLY A 248 57.82 4.87 58.17
C GLY A 248 57.61 3.41 57.83
N ASN A 249 58.41 2.50 58.42
CA ASN A 249 58.28 1.06 58.20
C ASN A 249 56.92 0.49 58.65
N GLN A 250 56.35 0.96 59.76
CA GLN A 250 55.00 0.57 60.18
C GLN A 250 53.91 1.03 59.18
N THR A 251 54.12 2.16 58.52
CA THR A 251 53.14 2.73 57.58
C THR A 251 53.12 1.99 56.24
N LYS A 252 54.19 1.28 55.86
CA LYS A 252 54.23 0.41 54.66
C LYS A 252 53.16 -0.69 54.65
N ASN A 253 52.67 -1.09 55.83
CA ASN A 253 51.61 -2.09 55.98
C ASN A 253 50.18 -1.55 55.85
N LYS A 254 50.00 -0.22 55.76
CA LYS A 254 48.69 0.45 55.72
C LYS A 254 48.26 0.77 54.28
N ASP A 255 46.96 0.84 54.06
CA ASP A 255 46.33 1.21 52.79
C ASP A 255 46.85 2.56 52.26
N THR A 256 47.13 3.51 53.15
CA THR A 256 47.72 4.82 52.81
C THR A 256 49.09 4.74 52.13
N TYR A 257 49.78 3.60 52.26
CA TYR A 257 50.98 3.28 51.48
C TYR A 257 50.65 2.35 50.30
N LYS A 258 49.93 1.24 50.53
CA LYS A 258 49.60 0.26 49.48
C LYS A 258 48.91 0.88 48.26
N ASN A 259 47.99 1.81 48.51
CA ASN A 259 47.19 2.51 47.51
C ASN A 259 47.81 3.85 47.07
N ALA A 260 49.01 4.18 47.55
CA ALA A 260 49.74 5.38 47.11
C ALA A 260 50.37 5.15 45.72
N SER A 261 50.70 6.24 45.02
CA SER A 261 51.44 6.15 43.76
C SER A 261 52.84 5.57 43.98
N GLN A 262 53.39 4.88 42.97
CA GLN A 262 54.71 4.27 43.04
C GLN A 262 55.81 5.28 43.43
N ASP A 263 55.71 6.53 42.96
CA ASP A 263 56.63 7.60 43.36
C ASP A 263 56.55 7.94 44.85
N ALA A 264 55.36 7.92 45.45
CA ALA A 264 55.15 8.21 46.87
C ALA A 264 55.56 7.03 47.76
N GLN A 265 55.31 5.79 47.32
CA GLN A 265 55.84 4.58 47.93
C GLN A 265 57.37 4.62 47.94
N LYS A 266 57.98 4.83 46.76
CA LYS A 266 59.43 4.92 46.59
C LYS A 266 60.04 6.06 47.40
N ALA A 267 59.41 7.23 47.46
CA ALA A 267 59.88 8.35 48.27
C ALA A 267 59.95 8.01 49.76
N LEU A 268 58.97 7.26 50.29
CA LEU A 268 59.02 6.77 51.67
C LEU A 268 60.08 5.67 51.85
N ASP A 269 60.22 4.73 50.91
CA ASP A 269 61.26 3.71 50.94
C ASP A 269 62.66 4.35 50.95
N ASP A 270 62.95 5.25 50.01
CA ASP A 270 64.22 5.97 49.90
C ASP A 270 64.52 6.77 51.19
N ALA A 271 63.54 7.53 51.70
CA ALA A 271 63.71 8.34 52.91
C ALA A 271 63.94 7.49 54.17
N VAL A 272 63.20 6.38 54.32
CA VAL A 272 63.35 5.47 55.46
C VAL A 272 64.69 4.72 55.40
N ASN A 273 65.14 4.33 54.21
CA ASN A 273 66.46 3.72 54.01
C ASN A 273 67.57 4.72 54.33
N HIS A 274 67.51 5.95 53.80
CA HIS A 274 68.47 7.01 54.09
C HIS A 274 68.52 7.36 55.59
N GLY A 275 67.36 7.45 56.26
CA GLY A 275 67.30 7.62 57.70
C GLY A 275 67.93 6.47 58.47
N GLN A 276 67.77 5.22 58.00
CA GLN A 276 68.44 4.06 58.60
C GLN A 276 69.97 4.10 58.41
N ASP A 277 70.46 4.61 57.27
CA ASP A 277 71.90 4.83 57.04
C ASP A 277 72.45 5.94 57.96
N VAL A 278 71.74 7.06 58.10
CA VAL A 278 72.11 8.17 58.99
C VAL A 278 72.04 7.75 60.47
N LEU A 279 71.16 6.82 60.86
CA LEU A 279 71.21 6.20 62.19
C LEU A 279 72.52 5.42 62.40
N ASN A 280 72.97 4.68 61.39
CA ASN A 280 74.13 3.80 61.45
C ASN A 280 75.49 4.54 61.39
N ASP A 281 75.58 5.71 60.75
CA ASP A 281 76.82 6.49 60.68
C ASP A 281 77.19 7.11 62.04
N GLN A 282 78.30 6.67 62.63
CA GLN A 282 78.79 7.17 63.91
C GLN A 282 79.31 8.61 63.88
N ASN A 283 79.47 9.22 62.69
CA ASN A 283 80.00 10.58 62.52
C ASN A 283 78.94 11.60 62.06
N ALA A 284 77.67 11.21 61.97
CA ALA A 284 76.60 12.11 61.55
C ALA A 284 76.46 13.31 62.50
N ASP A 285 76.52 14.53 61.94
CA ASP A 285 76.20 15.76 62.68
C ASP A 285 74.69 15.88 62.91
N GLN A 286 74.28 16.75 63.86
CA GLN A 286 72.85 16.93 64.17
C GLN A 286 72.05 17.37 62.94
N LYS A 287 72.64 18.20 62.07
CA LYS A 287 72.02 18.70 60.86
C LYS A 287 71.67 17.59 59.86
N THR A 288 72.53 16.58 59.71
CA THR A 288 72.29 15.42 58.86
C THR A 288 71.18 14.53 59.42
N VAL A 289 71.13 14.38 60.74
CA VAL A 289 70.03 13.68 61.44
C VAL A 289 68.69 14.40 61.25
N ASP A 290 68.66 15.71 61.47
CA ASP A 290 67.46 16.55 61.30
C ASP A 290 66.95 16.54 59.83
N GLN A 291 67.86 16.52 58.86
CA GLN A 291 67.50 16.43 57.44
C GLN A 291 66.88 15.08 57.07
N ALA A 292 67.42 13.97 57.58
CA ALA A 292 66.86 12.64 57.34
C ALA A 292 65.50 12.45 58.04
N ASP A 293 65.35 12.99 59.25
CA ASP A 293 64.11 13.00 60.03
C ASP A 293 63.00 13.79 59.31
N GLN A 294 63.32 15.00 58.81
CA GLN A 294 62.39 15.79 58.02
C GLN A 294 62.04 15.12 56.68
N ALA A 295 62.98 14.46 56.01
CA ALA A 295 62.72 13.74 54.76
C ALA A 295 61.69 12.60 54.94
N ILE A 296 61.76 11.85 56.04
CA ILE A 296 60.76 10.81 56.37
C ILE A 296 59.40 11.44 56.67
N LYS A 297 59.35 12.56 57.40
CA LYS A 297 58.10 13.28 57.71
C LYS A 297 57.41 13.80 56.46
N ASP A 298 58.15 14.39 55.53
CA ASP A 298 57.58 14.87 54.26
C ASP A 298 57.17 13.71 53.35
N ALA A 299 57.93 12.60 53.29
CA ALA A 299 57.51 11.41 52.55
C ALA A 299 56.22 10.79 53.12
N LEU A 300 56.11 10.66 54.45
CA LEU A 300 54.90 10.20 55.14
C LEU A 300 53.69 11.11 54.87
N LYS A 301 53.90 12.43 54.84
CA LYS A 301 52.86 13.43 54.57
C LYS A 301 52.42 13.46 53.10
N ASN A 302 53.33 13.11 52.18
CA ASN A 302 53.07 13.07 50.74
C ASN A 302 52.51 11.72 50.25
N LEU A 303 52.27 10.76 51.15
CA LEU A 303 51.49 9.56 50.84
C LEU A 303 50.07 9.95 50.41
N ASN A 304 49.76 9.68 49.14
CA ASN A 304 48.49 9.99 48.49
C ASN A 304 47.50 8.80 48.47
N GLY A 305 47.86 7.68 49.09
CA GLY A 305 47.01 6.50 49.18
C GLY A 305 45.79 6.71 50.08
N GLN A 306 44.64 6.26 49.61
CA GLN A 306 43.39 6.27 50.37
C GLN A 306 43.11 4.88 50.97
N ALA A 307 42.13 4.78 51.89
CA ALA A 307 41.64 3.48 52.34
C ALA A 307 41.01 2.72 51.16
N THR A 308 41.13 1.39 51.12
CA THR A 308 40.58 0.59 50.02
C THR A 308 39.04 0.65 50.01
N ASP A 309 38.45 1.23 48.97
CA ASP A 309 37.00 1.33 48.78
C ASP A 309 36.48 0.11 48.01
N LYS A 310 35.52 -0.59 48.62
CA LYS A 310 34.85 -1.79 48.07
C LYS A 310 33.37 -1.55 47.74
N THR A 311 32.92 -0.29 47.74
CA THR A 311 31.51 0.07 47.59
C THR A 311 30.99 -0.24 46.18
N GLN A 312 31.84 -0.13 45.14
CA GLN A 312 31.48 -0.55 43.79
C GLN A 312 31.48 -2.08 43.65
N LEU A 313 32.49 -2.78 44.16
CA LEU A 313 32.56 -4.25 44.18
C LEU A 313 31.31 -4.87 44.80
N GLN A 314 30.82 -4.31 45.91
CA GLN A 314 29.57 -4.76 46.53
C GLN A 314 28.33 -4.51 45.64
N GLN A 315 28.28 -3.44 44.85
CA GLN A 315 27.20 -3.21 43.88
C GLN A 315 27.28 -4.18 42.71
N ASP A 316 28.47 -4.42 42.17
CA ASP A 316 28.71 -5.31 41.04
C ASP A 316 28.39 -6.77 41.40
N ILE A 317 28.80 -7.23 42.60
CA ILE A 317 28.39 -8.53 43.16
C ILE A 317 26.87 -8.63 43.27
N ASN A 318 26.18 -7.56 43.68
CA ASN A 318 24.73 -7.55 43.79
C ASN A 318 24.07 -7.63 42.40
N GLN A 319 24.56 -6.87 41.40
CA GLN A 319 24.08 -6.91 40.01
C GLN A 319 24.33 -8.30 39.38
N GLY A 320 25.52 -8.86 39.58
CA GLY A 320 25.90 -10.21 39.14
C GLY A 320 25.06 -11.32 39.75
N ASN A 321 24.51 -11.13 40.97
CA ASN A 321 23.55 -12.07 41.55
C ASN A 321 22.09 -11.80 41.12
N GLN A 322 21.69 -10.55 40.90
CA GLN A 322 20.35 -10.19 40.43
C GLN A 322 20.08 -10.69 39.01
N ILE A 323 21.03 -10.55 38.09
CA ILE A 323 20.84 -10.92 36.67
C ILE A 323 20.63 -12.43 36.47
N LYS A 324 20.93 -13.27 37.48
CA LYS A 324 20.70 -14.72 37.42
C LYS A 324 19.22 -15.11 37.33
N GLN A 325 18.31 -14.16 37.54
CA GLN A 325 16.86 -14.35 37.32
C GLN A 325 16.38 -13.87 35.93
N ASP A 326 17.27 -13.28 35.13
CA ASP A 326 16.96 -12.72 33.81
C ASP A 326 17.26 -13.73 32.68
N ASP A 327 16.52 -13.64 31.57
CA ASP A 327 16.75 -14.44 30.36
C ASP A 327 18.18 -14.24 29.81
N LYS A 328 18.79 -13.05 30.00
CA LYS A 328 20.18 -12.78 29.62
C LYS A 328 21.18 -13.72 30.33
N TYR A 329 20.86 -14.23 31.51
CA TYR A 329 21.63 -15.27 32.20
C TYR A 329 21.07 -16.67 31.89
N GLN A 330 19.78 -16.89 32.13
CA GLN A 330 19.16 -18.23 32.07
C GLN A 330 19.26 -18.88 30.67
N LYS A 331 19.32 -18.07 29.61
CA LYS A 331 19.46 -18.52 28.21
C LYS A 331 20.86 -18.25 27.61
N ALA A 332 21.85 -17.84 28.41
CA ALA A 332 23.24 -17.72 27.97
C ALA A 332 23.93 -19.09 27.87
N ASP A 333 25.05 -19.15 27.14
CA ASP A 333 25.87 -20.37 27.07
C ASP A 333 26.33 -20.80 28.47
N PRO A 334 26.38 -22.12 28.79
CA PRO A 334 26.81 -22.61 30.10
C PRO A 334 28.19 -22.09 30.54
N ASP A 335 29.11 -21.91 29.59
CA ASP A 335 30.45 -21.36 29.85
C ASP A 335 30.40 -19.88 30.30
N LYS A 336 29.43 -19.10 29.79
CA LYS A 336 29.20 -17.69 30.16
C LYS A 336 28.47 -17.57 31.49
N GLN A 337 27.48 -18.44 31.73
CA GLN A 337 26.84 -18.58 33.05
C GLN A 337 27.90 -18.86 34.12
N LYS A 338 28.75 -19.88 33.87
CA LYS A 338 29.85 -20.24 34.76
C LYS A 338 30.86 -19.11 34.94
N ALA A 339 31.22 -18.39 33.87
CA ALA A 339 32.14 -17.25 33.96
C ALA A 339 31.62 -16.15 34.92
N LEU A 340 30.33 -15.85 34.89
CA LEU A 340 29.73 -14.90 35.85
C LEU A 340 29.63 -15.47 37.27
N ASP A 341 29.30 -16.76 37.43
CA ASP A 341 29.31 -17.43 38.74
C ASP A 341 30.72 -17.40 39.37
N ASP A 342 31.76 -17.72 38.60
CA ASP A 342 33.16 -17.66 39.04
C ASP A 342 33.59 -16.20 39.34
N ALA A 343 33.23 -15.23 38.50
CA ALA A 343 33.57 -13.81 38.67
C ALA A 343 32.91 -13.20 39.92
N VAL A 344 31.62 -13.46 40.13
CA VAL A 344 30.88 -13.02 41.32
C VAL A 344 31.46 -13.65 42.58
N LYS A 345 31.87 -14.92 42.52
CA LYS A 345 32.57 -15.57 43.63
C LYS A 345 33.94 -14.93 43.90
N TYR A 346 34.75 -14.70 42.88
CA TYR A 346 36.04 -14.03 43.02
C TYR A 346 35.88 -12.65 43.68
N GLY A 347 34.90 -11.86 43.23
CA GLY A 347 34.56 -10.60 43.89
C GLY A 347 34.13 -10.77 45.35
N GLN A 348 33.37 -11.80 45.69
CA GLN A 348 33.01 -12.10 47.09
C GLN A 348 34.24 -12.48 47.94
N ASP A 349 35.20 -13.23 47.39
CA ASP A 349 36.45 -13.55 48.08
C ASP A 349 37.29 -12.27 48.31
N ILE A 350 37.45 -11.42 47.28
CA ILE A 350 38.14 -10.11 47.39
C ILE A 350 37.42 -9.12 48.31
N LEU A 351 36.08 -9.14 48.36
CA LEU A 351 35.27 -8.31 49.26
C LEU A 351 35.59 -8.63 50.73
N ASN A 352 35.71 -9.93 51.06
CA ASN A 352 35.94 -10.41 52.42
C ASN A 352 37.40 -10.31 52.92
N ASP A 353 38.40 -10.24 52.03
CA ASP A 353 39.80 -10.10 52.43
C ASP A 353 40.12 -8.65 52.88
N PRO A 354 40.47 -8.40 54.17
CA PRO A 354 40.72 -7.04 54.66
C PRO A 354 42.13 -6.51 54.31
N THR A 355 42.93 -7.22 53.52
CA THR A 355 44.35 -6.90 53.26
C THR A 355 44.64 -6.44 51.84
N VAL A 356 43.67 -6.53 50.92
CA VAL A 356 43.81 -6.18 49.50
C VAL A 356 44.01 -4.67 49.26
N ASP A 357 44.76 -4.36 48.21
CA ASP A 357 44.89 -2.99 47.67
C ASP A 357 43.70 -2.62 46.77
N GLN A 358 43.59 -1.34 46.41
CA GLN A 358 42.54 -0.84 45.53
C GLN A 358 42.59 -1.49 44.15
N LYS A 359 43.79 -1.74 43.60
CA LYS A 359 43.94 -2.33 42.26
C LYS A 359 43.33 -3.73 42.18
N THR A 360 43.48 -4.53 43.24
CA THR A 360 42.90 -5.87 43.34
C THR A 360 41.37 -5.82 43.41
N VAL A 361 40.81 -4.78 44.03
CA VAL A 361 39.36 -4.51 44.02
C VAL A 361 38.90 -4.08 42.63
N ASP A 362 39.58 -3.12 42.00
CA ASP A 362 39.26 -2.61 40.66
C ASP A 362 39.34 -3.72 39.58
N ASP A 363 40.30 -4.65 39.69
CA ASP A 363 40.41 -5.83 38.83
C ASP A 363 39.23 -6.80 39.02
N ALA A 364 38.74 -6.99 40.25
CA ALA A 364 37.59 -7.86 40.55
C ALA A 364 36.26 -7.22 40.07
N ASP A 365 36.12 -5.93 40.28
CA ASP A 365 35.10 -5.05 39.68
C ASP A 365 35.02 -5.28 38.16
N GLN A 366 36.14 -5.10 37.47
CA GLN A 366 36.20 -5.23 36.01
C GLN A 366 35.88 -6.67 35.56
N THR A 367 36.36 -7.68 36.30
CA THR A 367 36.07 -9.09 36.02
C THR A 367 34.56 -9.40 36.08
N ILE A 368 33.82 -8.82 37.02
CA ILE A 368 32.36 -8.96 37.09
C ILE A 368 31.67 -8.17 35.96
N LYS A 369 32.10 -6.92 35.69
CA LYS A 369 31.55 -6.10 34.59
C LYS A 369 31.71 -6.80 33.23
N ASP A 370 32.87 -7.40 32.98
CA ASP A 370 33.14 -8.12 31.73
C ASP A 370 32.27 -9.37 31.62
N ALA A 371 32.19 -10.21 32.67
CA ALA A 371 31.31 -11.38 32.66
C ALA A 371 29.81 -11.01 32.50
N LEU A 372 29.37 -9.89 33.09
CA LEU A 372 28.01 -9.34 32.90
C LEU A 372 27.74 -8.92 31.45
N ASN A 373 28.74 -8.32 30.78
CA ASN A 373 28.64 -7.92 29.38
C ASN A 373 28.62 -9.14 28.46
N ASP A 374 29.49 -10.12 28.72
CA ASP A 374 29.74 -11.32 27.93
C ASP A 374 28.61 -12.39 28.01
N LEU A 375 27.65 -12.21 28.92
CA LEU A 375 26.36 -12.92 28.89
C LEU A 375 25.65 -12.68 27.55
N ASN A 376 25.40 -13.77 26.81
CA ASN A 376 24.83 -13.75 25.46
C ASN A 376 23.39 -14.27 25.36
N GLY A 377 22.74 -14.57 26.49
CA GLY A 377 21.33 -14.97 26.51
C GLY A 377 20.43 -13.88 25.93
N GLN A 378 19.41 -14.27 25.18
CA GLN A 378 18.41 -13.36 24.64
C GLN A 378 17.01 -13.81 25.05
N ALA A 379 16.16 -12.84 25.38
CA ALA A 379 14.75 -13.09 25.61
C ALA A 379 14.09 -13.63 24.34
N THR A 380 13.28 -14.67 24.48
CA THR A 380 12.67 -15.36 23.34
C THR A 380 11.50 -14.53 22.77
N ASP A 381 11.60 -14.08 21.51
CA ASP A 381 10.56 -13.27 20.87
C ASP A 381 9.40 -14.15 20.40
N LYS A 382 8.34 -14.15 21.21
CA LYS A 382 7.09 -14.86 20.97
C LYS A 382 6.03 -14.02 20.23
N THR A 383 6.34 -12.77 19.87
CA THR A 383 5.33 -11.83 19.34
C THR A 383 4.83 -12.21 17.95
N GLN A 384 5.63 -12.88 17.12
CA GLN A 384 5.17 -13.35 15.82
C GLN A 384 4.29 -14.60 15.95
N LEU A 385 4.74 -15.63 16.67
CA LEU A 385 3.95 -16.82 16.98
C LEU A 385 2.57 -16.48 17.59
N GLN A 386 2.50 -15.45 18.44
CA GLN A 386 1.22 -14.98 18.99
C GLN A 386 0.28 -14.37 17.94
N LYS A 387 0.80 -13.71 16.89
CA LYS A 387 -0.01 -13.24 15.75
C LYS A 387 -0.49 -14.43 14.92
N ASP A 388 0.39 -15.39 14.63
CA ASP A 388 0.08 -16.53 13.77
C ASP A 388 -0.91 -17.50 14.44
N VAL A 389 -0.79 -17.75 15.75
CA VAL A 389 -1.84 -18.42 16.56
C VAL A 389 -3.18 -17.69 16.46
N ASN A 390 -3.18 -16.34 16.44
CA ASN A 390 -4.41 -15.56 16.30
C ASN A 390 -4.98 -15.63 14.86
N GLN A 391 -4.13 -15.60 13.83
CA GLN A 391 -4.53 -15.75 12.43
C GLN A 391 -5.11 -17.15 12.16
N GLY A 392 -4.46 -18.21 12.66
CA GLY A 392 -4.98 -19.57 12.58
C GLY A 392 -6.36 -19.71 13.22
N ASN A 393 -6.58 -19.11 14.40
CA ASN A 393 -7.90 -19.12 15.05
C ASN A 393 -8.94 -18.25 14.32
N GLN A 394 -8.53 -17.20 13.60
CA GLN A 394 -9.42 -16.43 12.74
C GLN A 394 -9.82 -17.23 11.49
N ALA A 395 -8.88 -17.91 10.84
CA ALA A 395 -9.10 -18.71 9.64
C ALA A 395 -10.16 -19.81 9.82
N LYS A 396 -10.36 -20.33 11.04
CA LYS A 396 -11.45 -21.29 11.35
C LYS A 396 -12.86 -20.79 11.02
N ASN A 397 -13.04 -19.48 10.88
CA ASN A 397 -14.32 -18.86 10.54
C ASN A 397 -14.47 -18.62 9.03
N ASP A 398 -13.41 -18.84 8.25
CA ASP A 398 -13.38 -18.66 6.80
C ASP A 398 -13.72 -19.96 6.07
N ASP A 399 -14.22 -19.83 4.84
CA ASP A 399 -14.62 -20.96 4.00
C ASP A 399 -13.40 -21.81 3.59
N SER A 400 -12.22 -21.18 3.52
CA SER A 400 -10.93 -21.86 3.34
C SER A 400 -10.65 -22.92 4.40
N TYR A 401 -11.17 -22.78 5.63
CA TYR A 401 -11.14 -23.82 6.67
C TYR A 401 -12.39 -24.70 6.65
N LYS A 402 -13.60 -24.09 6.67
CA LYS A 402 -14.88 -24.84 6.78
C LYS A 402 -15.03 -25.91 5.70
N ASN A 403 -14.62 -25.60 4.47
CA ASN A 403 -14.74 -26.48 3.30
C ASN A 403 -13.44 -27.25 2.99
N ALA A 404 -12.40 -27.16 3.83
CA ALA A 404 -11.16 -27.94 3.66
C ALA A 404 -11.34 -29.41 4.08
N ASP A 405 -10.44 -30.27 3.59
CA ASP A 405 -10.38 -31.66 4.02
C ASP A 405 -10.14 -31.76 5.55
N ALA A 406 -10.77 -32.76 6.18
CA ALA A 406 -10.72 -32.94 7.64
C ALA A 406 -9.29 -33.16 8.18
N ASP A 407 -8.35 -33.64 7.36
CA ASP A 407 -6.94 -33.75 7.75
C ASP A 407 -6.22 -32.39 7.74
N LYS A 408 -6.60 -31.45 6.86
CA LYS A 408 -6.09 -30.06 6.84
C LYS A 408 -6.68 -29.23 7.98
N GLN A 409 -7.98 -29.38 8.23
CA GLN A 409 -8.61 -28.81 9.43
C GLN A 409 -7.88 -29.25 10.70
N LYS A 410 -7.65 -30.57 10.84
CA LYS A 410 -6.91 -31.13 11.97
C LYS A 410 -5.45 -30.66 12.02
N ALA A 411 -4.76 -30.54 10.88
CA ALA A 411 -3.38 -30.06 10.83
C ALA A 411 -3.26 -28.62 11.35
N LEU A 412 -4.22 -27.75 11.02
CA LEU A 412 -4.27 -26.39 11.57
C LEU A 412 -4.64 -26.37 13.06
N ASP A 413 -5.60 -27.21 13.50
CA ASP A 413 -5.93 -27.38 14.92
C ASP A 413 -4.70 -27.82 15.75
N ASP A 414 -3.97 -28.84 15.30
CA ASP A 414 -2.77 -29.36 15.95
C ASP A 414 -1.66 -28.30 15.97
N ALA A 415 -1.45 -27.57 14.86
CA ALA A 415 -0.42 -26.53 14.77
C ALA A 415 -0.72 -25.31 15.67
N ILE A 416 -1.97 -24.84 15.69
CA ILE A 416 -2.42 -23.76 16.60
C ILE A 416 -2.21 -24.19 18.05
N LYS A 417 -2.58 -25.42 18.39
CA LYS A 417 -2.40 -25.95 19.75
C LYS A 417 -0.92 -26.02 20.12
N HIS A 418 -0.07 -26.54 19.24
CA HIS A 418 1.37 -26.59 19.48
C HIS A 418 1.97 -25.19 19.67
N GLY A 419 1.55 -24.21 18.86
CA GLY A 419 1.90 -22.81 19.06
C GLY A 419 1.44 -22.26 20.41
N GLN A 420 0.23 -22.59 20.87
CA GLN A 420 -0.25 -22.21 22.21
C GLN A 420 0.56 -22.87 23.34
N ASP A 421 0.94 -24.14 23.21
CA ASP A 421 1.79 -24.84 24.18
C ASP A 421 3.19 -24.16 24.24
N VAL A 422 3.79 -23.85 23.08
CA VAL A 422 5.08 -23.14 22.98
C VAL A 422 4.99 -21.69 23.47
N LEU A 423 3.87 -20.99 23.30
CA LEU A 423 3.66 -19.66 23.89
C LEU A 423 3.67 -19.72 25.42
N ASN A 424 3.03 -20.72 26.01
CA ASN A 424 2.91 -20.90 27.46
C ASN A 424 4.20 -21.41 28.13
N ASP A 425 5.05 -22.17 27.44
CA ASP A 425 6.32 -22.64 28.01
C ASP A 425 7.35 -21.51 28.19
N LYS A 426 7.67 -21.17 29.43
CA LYS A 426 8.69 -20.15 29.77
C LYS A 426 10.09 -20.53 29.29
N ASN A 427 10.37 -21.82 29.18
CA ASN A 427 11.69 -22.35 28.86
C ASN A 427 11.91 -22.53 27.36
N ALA A 428 10.88 -22.35 26.53
CA ALA A 428 10.98 -22.42 25.07
C ALA A 428 12.14 -21.54 24.55
N ASP A 429 12.96 -22.12 23.68
CA ASP A 429 13.98 -21.39 22.93
C ASP A 429 13.38 -20.76 21.66
N GLN A 430 14.18 -19.96 20.95
CA GLN A 430 13.71 -19.30 19.73
C GLN A 430 13.42 -20.30 18.60
N LYS A 431 14.14 -21.44 18.55
CA LYS A 431 13.92 -22.45 17.51
C LYS A 431 12.56 -23.12 17.68
N ALA A 432 12.13 -23.43 18.90
CA ALA A 432 10.81 -23.97 19.19
C ALA A 432 9.69 -22.98 18.81
N VAL A 433 9.92 -21.68 19.00
CA VAL A 433 9.00 -20.62 18.56
C VAL A 433 8.93 -20.54 17.04
N ASP A 434 10.07 -20.49 16.36
CA ASP A 434 10.18 -20.39 14.90
C ASP A 434 9.63 -21.66 14.19
N ASP A 435 9.86 -22.86 14.75
CA ASP A 435 9.30 -24.13 14.27
C ASP A 435 7.76 -24.13 14.35
N ALA A 436 7.20 -23.68 15.48
CA ALA A 436 5.75 -23.63 15.68
C ALA A 436 5.07 -22.55 14.82
N ASP A 437 5.72 -21.40 14.65
CA ASP A 437 5.28 -20.31 13.78
C ASP A 437 5.25 -20.76 12.32
N GLN A 438 6.31 -21.44 11.85
CA GLN A 438 6.35 -22.04 10.52
C GLN A 438 5.33 -23.18 10.35
N ALA A 439 5.05 -23.97 11.39
CA ALA A 439 4.02 -25.02 11.35
C ALA A 439 2.62 -24.44 11.12
N ILE A 440 2.25 -23.35 11.81
CA ILE A 440 0.97 -22.67 11.60
C ILE A 440 0.89 -22.05 10.20
N LYS A 441 1.96 -21.40 9.73
CA LYS A 441 2.04 -20.84 8.36
C LYS A 441 1.86 -21.91 7.28
N ASN A 442 2.44 -23.08 7.47
CA ASN A 442 2.27 -24.22 6.56
C ASN A 442 0.82 -24.72 6.59
N ALA A 443 0.26 -25.00 7.78
CA ALA A 443 -1.10 -25.50 7.90
C ALA A 443 -2.17 -24.52 7.37
N LEU A 444 -1.98 -23.21 7.55
CA LEU A 444 -2.80 -22.16 6.94
C LEU A 444 -2.75 -22.17 5.40
N LYS A 445 -1.58 -22.47 4.83
CA LYS A 445 -1.33 -22.48 3.38
C LYS A 445 -1.80 -23.79 2.72
N ASP A 446 -1.82 -24.88 3.47
CA ASP A 446 -2.30 -26.19 3.03
C ASP A 446 -3.83 -26.35 3.17
N LEU A 447 -4.54 -25.33 3.69
CA LEU A 447 -5.99 -25.24 3.63
C LEU A 447 -6.47 -25.21 2.17
N ASN A 448 -7.32 -26.17 1.80
CA ASN A 448 -7.81 -26.36 0.44
C ASN A 448 -9.31 -26.08 0.25
N GLY A 449 -9.97 -25.51 1.27
CA GLY A 449 -11.39 -25.15 1.19
C GLY A 449 -11.68 -24.14 0.08
N GLN A 450 -12.64 -24.47 -0.77
CA GLN A 450 -13.19 -23.53 -1.74
C GLN A 450 -14.16 -22.56 -1.05
N VAL A 451 -14.35 -21.37 -1.63
CA VAL A 451 -15.46 -20.48 -1.24
C VAL A 451 -16.78 -21.19 -1.53
N THR A 452 -17.75 -21.08 -0.61
CA THR A 452 -19.04 -21.77 -0.73
C THR A 452 -19.85 -21.27 -1.94
N ASP A 453 -20.03 -22.14 -2.95
CA ASP A 453 -20.80 -21.84 -4.16
C ASP A 453 -22.29 -22.14 -3.95
N LYS A 454 -23.09 -21.06 -3.92
CA LYS A 454 -24.56 -21.10 -3.81
C LYS A 454 -25.28 -20.85 -5.13
N THR A 455 -24.56 -20.73 -6.25
CA THR A 455 -25.14 -20.35 -7.54
C THR A 455 -26.09 -21.42 -8.09
N GLN A 456 -25.88 -22.69 -7.78
CA GLN A 456 -26.82 -23.75 -8.17
C GLN A 456 -28.08 -23.74 -7.30
N LEU A 457 -27.93 -23.71 -5.97
CA LEU A 457 -29.04 -23.58 -5.03
C LEU A 457 -29.98 -22.40 -5.38
N GLN A 458 -29.41 -21.25 -5.76
CA GLN A 458 -30.19 -20.09 -6.21
C GLN A 458 -31.00 -20.36 -7.50
N LYS A 459 -30.48 -21.14 -8.46
CA LYS A 459 -31.23 -21.54 -9.66
C LYS A 459 -32.36 -22.50 -9.31
N ASP A 460 -32.10 -23.47 -8.45
CA ASP A 460 -33.07 -24.48 -8.04
C ASP A 460 -34.20 -23.88 -7.19
N ILE A 461 -33.93 -22.92 -6.30
CA ILE A 461 -34.95 -22.07 -5.64
C ILE A 461 -35.82 -21.36 -6.69
N ASN A 462 -35.20 -20.74 -7.71
CA ASN A 462 -35.93 -20.04 -8.76
C ASN A 462 -36.78 -20.98 -9.63
N GLN A 463 -36.26 -22.17 -9.96
CA GLN A 463 -37.00 -23.21 -10.68
C GLN A 463 -38.16 -23.76 -9.84
N GLY A 464 -37.94 -23.98 -8.54
CA GLY A 464 -38.97 -24.34 -7.57
C GLY A 464 -40.11 -23.32 -7.52
N ASN A 465 -39.78 -22.04 -7.37
CA ASN A 465 -40.77 -20.96 -7.33
C ASN A 465 -41.45 -20.71 -8.70
N GLN A 466 -40.82 -21.02 -9.82
CA GLN A 466 -41.49 -21.04 -11.15
C GLN A 466 -42.48 -22.20 -11.28
N ILE A 467 -42.09 -23.41 -10.88
CA ILE A 467 -42.92 -24.63 -10.92
C ILE A 467 -44.22 -24.48 -10.10
N LYS A 468 -44.25 -23.61 -9.08
CA LYS A 468 -45.48 -23.29 -8.33
C LYS A 468 -46.62 -22.73 -9.19
N GLN A 469 -46.34 -22.22 -10.40
CA GLN A 469 -47.35 -21.74 -11.34
C GLN A 469 -47.81 -22.81 -12.36
N ASP A 470 -47.21 -24.00 -12.32
CA ASP A 470 -47.49 -25.12 -13.23
C ASP A 470 -48.60 -26.03 -12.66
N ASP A 471 -49.40 -26.64 -13.52
CA ASP A 471 -50.34 -27.73 -13.16
C ASP A 471 -49.63 -28.87 -12.42
N LYS A 472 -48.35 -29.12 -12.72
CA LYS A 472 -47.51 -30.09 -12.01
C LYS A 472 -47.39 -29.81 -10.51
N TYR A 473 -47.52 -28.55 -10.08
CA TYR A 473 -47.61 -28.17 -8.68
C TYR A 473 -49.07 -28.00 -8.22
N GLN A 474 -49.85 -27.18 -8.93
CA GLN A 474 -51.21 -26.79 -8.52
C GLN A 474 -52.16 -28.00 -8.38
N LYS A 475 -51.92 -29.08 -9.14
CA LYS A 475 -52.70 -30.33 -9.11
C LYS A 475 -51.95 -31.50 -8.45
N ALA A 476 -50.85 -31.26 -7.74
CA ALA A 476 -50.16 -32.26 -6.93
C ALA A 476 -50.84 -32.47 -5.56
N ASP A 477 -50.53 -33.58 -4.88
CA ASP A 477 -51.02 -33.82 -3.52
C ASP A 477 -50.57 -32.70 -2.56
N PRO A 478 -51.39 -32.26 -1.58
CA PRO A 478 -51.02 -31.20 -0.64
C PRO A 478 -49.72 -31.46 0.13
N ASP A 479 -49.43 -32.71 0.47
CA ASP A 479 -48.17 -33.09 1.13
C ASP A 479 -46.95 -32.93 0.20
N LYS A 480 -47.13 -33.07 -1.12
CA LYS A 480 -46.07 -32.83 -2.13
C LYS A 480 -45.90 -31.36 -2.45
N GLN A 481 -46.99 -30.59 -2.48
CA GLN A 481 -46.95 -29.13 -2.52
C GLN A 481 -46.15 -28.59 -1.33
N LYS A 482 -46.53 -29.00 -0.11
CA LYS A 482 -45.85 -28.61 1.13
C LYS A 482 -44.38 -29.05 1.16
N ALA A 483 -44.06 -30.25 0.67
CA ALA A 483 -42.66 -30.72 0.62
C ALA A 483 -41.77 -29.81 -0.25
N LEU A 484 -42.29 -29.26 -1.37
CA LEU A 484 -41.56 -28.30 -2.19
C LEU A 484 -41.50 -26.91 -1.55
N ASP A 485 -42.58 -26.44 -0.90
CA ASP A 485 -42.56 -25.19 -0.11
C ASP A 485 -41.50 -25.27 1.02
N ASP A 486 -41.50 -26.35 1.80
CA ASP A 486 -40.54 -26.58 2.88
C ASP A 486 -39.09 -26.65 2.35
N ALA A 487 -38.86 -27.35 1.23
CA ALA A 487 -37.54 -27.46 0.62
C ALA A 487 -37.01 -26.12 0.06
N ILE A 488 -37.89 -25.31 -0.53
CA ILE A 488 -37.55 -23.96 -1.01
C ILE A 488 -37.23 -23.04 0.17
N ASN A 489 -38.05 -23.06 1.23
CA ASN A 489 -37.79 -22.28 2.45
C ASN A 489 -36.43 -22.65 3.08
N TYR A 490 -36.12 -23.95 3.18
CA TYR A 490 -34.81 -24.42 3.65
C TYR A 490 -33.68 -23.96 2.73
N GLY A 491 -33.89 -23.98 1.42
CA GLY A 491 -32.95 -23.42 0.45
C GLY A 491 -32.72 -21.91 0.64
N GLU A 492 -33.77 -21.13 0.86
CA GLU A 492 -33.69 -19.69 1.09
C GLU A 492 -32.99 -19.37 2.43
N ASP A 493 -33.23 -20.13 3.50
CA ASP A 493 -32.48 -20.03 4.77
C ASP A 493 -30.98 -20.33 4.57
N VAL A 494 -30.66 -21.42 3.87
CA VAL A 494 -29.27 -21.83 3.59
C VAL A 494 -28.57 -20.84 2.64
N LEU A 495 -29.29 -20.27 1.68
CA LEU A 495 -28.80 -19.20 0.80
C LEU A 495 -28.41 -17.96 1.63
N ASN A 496 -29.30 -17.50 2.51
CA ASN A 496 -29.09 -16.32 3.36
C ASN A 496 -28.05 -16.54 4.48
N ASN A 497 -27.83 -17.78 4.94
CA ASN A 497 -26.85 -18.09 5.97
C ASN A 497 -25.40 -17.89 5.48
N LYS A 498 -24.77 -16.79 5.89
CA LYS A 498 -23.36 -16.45 5.57
C LYS A 498 -22.30 -17.43 6.13
N ASN A 499 -22.70 -18.38 6.98
CA ASN A 499 -21.83 -19.41 7.56
C ASN A 499 -22.21 -20.84 7.16
N ALA A 500 -23.11 -21.02 6.17
CA ALA A 500 -23.35 -22.34 5.60
C ALA A 500 -22.08 -22.84 4.90
N ASP A 501 -21.68 -24.08 5.17
CA ASP A 501 -20.65 -24.81 4.42
C ASP A 501 -21.21 -25.35 3.08
N GLN A 502 -20.33 -25.82 2.20
CA GLN A 502 -20.73 -26.37 0.90
C GLN A 502 -21.67 -27.57 1.05
N LYS A 503 -21.45 -28.42 2.06
CA LYS A 503 -22.29 -29.60 2.30
C LYS A 503 -23.74 -29.20 2.62
N THR A 504 -23.93 -28.17 3.42
CA THR A 504 -25.26 -27.63 3.77
C THR A 504 -25.97 -27.06 2.54
N VAL A 505 -25.22 -26.42 1.63
CA VAL A 505 -25.74 -25.93 0.35
C VAL A 505 -26.14 -27.08 -0.58
N ASP A 506 -25.28 -28.10 -0.71
CA ASP A 506 -25.53 -29.30 -1.54
C ASP A 506 -26.73 -30.13 -1.02
N ASP A 507 -26.93 -30.18 0.30
CA ASP A 507 -28.06 -30.88 0.91
C ASP A 507 -29.39 -30.13 0.70
N ALA A 508 -29.38 -28.80 0.73
CA ALA A 508 -30.56 -27.98 0.40
C ALA A 508 -30.91 -28.03 -1.10
N ASP A 509 -29.89 -27.94 -1.96
CA ASP A 509 -30.00 -28.09 -3.42
C ASP A 509 -30.62 -29.45 -3.81
N ARG A 510 -30.14 -30.53 -3.17
CA ARG A 510 -30.73 -31.87 -3.33
C ARG A 510 -32.18 -31.96 -2.85
N SER A 511 -32.49 -31.33 -1.71
CA SER A 511 -33.85 -31.34 -1.15
C SER A 511 -34.88 -30.70 -2.10
N ILE A 512 -34.52 -29.60 -2.77
CA ILE A 512 -35.39 -28.97 -3.78
C ILE A 512 -35.54 -29.89 -5.02
N LYS A 513 -34.45 -30.49 -5.50
CA LYS A 513 -34.48 -31.40 -6.67
C LYS A 513 -35.33 -32.64 -6.43
N ASP A 514 -35.23 -33.25 -5.25
CA ASP A 514 -36.05 -34.41 -4.90
C ASP A 514 -37.52 -34.01 -4.73
N ALA A 515 -37.85 -32.88 -4.10
CA ALA A 515 -39.23 -32.38 -4.03
C ALA A 515 -39.83 -32.03 -5.40
N LEU A 516 -39.07 -31.38 -6.28
CA LEU A 516 -39.46 -31.09 -7.67
C LEU A 516 -39.76 -32.35 -8.49
N LYS A 517 -39.01 -33.42 -8.25
CA LYS A 517 -39.17 -34.73 -8.88
C LYS A 517 -40.40 -35.47 -8.35
N ASP A 518 -40.67 -35.37 -7.05
CA ASP A 518 -41.79 -36.02 -6.35
C ASP A 518 -43.16 -35.36 -6.59
N LEU A 519 -43.22 -34.17 -7.19
CA LEU A 519 -44.47 -33.57 -7.66
C LEU A 519 -45.20 -34.50 -8.66
N ASN A 520 -46.44 -34.82 -8.34
CA ASN A 520 -47.28 -35.77 -9.07
C ASN A 520 -48.48 -35.15 -9.79
N GLY A 521 -48.62 -33.81 -9.76
CA GLY A 521 -49.63 -33.09 -10.53
C GLY A 521 -49.50 -33.35 -12.03
N LYS A 522 -50.63 -33.37 -12.71
CA LYS A 522 -50.72 -33.58 -14.17
C LYS A 522 -51.54 -32.47 -14.80
N ALA A 523 -51.13 -32.04 -15.98
CA ALA A 523 -51.96 -31.19 -16.83
C ALA A 523 -53.24 -31.91 -17.22
N THR A 524 -54.35 -31.18 -17.33
CA THR A 524 -55.59 -31.69 -17.90
C THR A 524 -55.45 -31.79 -19.42
N ASP A 525 -55.57 -32.98 -20.02
CA ASP A 525 -55.55 -33.14 -21.46
C ASP A 525 -56.94 -32.83 -22.04
N LYS A 526 -56.99 -31.77 -22.86
CA LYS A 526 -58.20 -31.26 -23.53
C LYS A 526 -58.22 -31.55 -25.03
N SER A 527 -57.20 -32.21 -25.57
CA SER A 527 -57.01 -32.36 -27.02
C SER A 527 -58.15 -33.15 -27.69
N GLN A 528 -58.63 -34.23 -27.07
CA GLN A 528 -59.73 -35.02 -27.61
C GLN A 528 -61.05 -34.23 -27.61
N LEU A 529 -61.38 -33.55 -26.53
CA LEU A 529 -62.58 -32.71 -26.42
C LEU A 529 -62.58 -31.59 -27.49
N GLN A 530 -61.42 -30.98 -27.78
CA GLN A 530 -61.30 -29.98 -28.84
C GLN A 530 -61.61 -30.59 -30.22
N ASN A 531 -61.00 -31.73 -30.54
CA ASN A 531 -61.23 -32.43 -31.81
C ASN A 531 -62.72 -32.78 -32.02
N ASP A 532 -63.41 -33.19 -30.95
CA ASP A 532 -64.78 -33.69 -31.06
C ASP A 532 -65.82 -32.55 -30.99
N VAL A 533 -65.52 -31.44 -30.30
CA VAL A 533 -66.24 -30.15 -30.49
C VAL A 533 -66.16 -29.68 -31.95
N ASP A 534 -64.98 -29.75 -32.56
CA ASP A 534 -64.77 -29.31 -33.94
C ASP A 534 -65.43 -30.25 -34.98
N GLN A 535 -65.45 -31.56 -34.73
CA GLN A 535 -66.18 -32.53 -35.56
C GLN A 535 -67.70 -32.38 -35.41
N ALA A 536 -68.21 -32.27 -34.19
CA ALA A 536 -69.63 -32.07 -33.93
C ALA A 536 -70.17 -30.76 -34.52
N SER A 537 -69.35 -29.71 -34.53
CA SER A 537 -69.66 -28.44 -35.20
C SER A 537 -69.76 -28.60 -36.72
N GLN A 538 -69.05 -29.55 -37.33
CA GLN A 538 -69.17 -29.89 -38.76
C GLN A 538 -70.41 -30.76 -39.04
N THR A 539 -70.78 -31.66 -38.13
CA THR A 539 -71.99 -32.52 -38.27
C THR A 539 -73.28 -31.71 -38.48
N LYS A 540 -73.32 -30.43 -38.08
CA LYS A 540 -74.45 -29.51 -38.36
C LYS A 540 -74.73 -29.27 -39.85
N GLN A 541 -73.77 -29.58 -40.74
CA GLN A 541 -73.94 -29.46 -42.19
C GLN A 541 -74.51 -30.73 -42.84
N ASP A 542 -74.49 -31.88 -42.14
CA ASP A 542 -75.02 -33.14 -42.66
C ASP A 542 -76.55 -33.18 -42.64
N ASP A 543 -77.14 -33.91 -43.60
CA ASP A 543 -78.55 -34.30 -43.57
C ASP A 543 -78.94 -35.01 -42.27
N LYS A 544 -77.99 -35.76 -41.66
CA LYS A 544 -78.19 -36.43 -40.36
C LYS A 544 -78.54 -35.44 -39.24
N TYR A 545 -78.09 -34.19 -39.33
CA TYR A 545 -78.51 -33.10 -38.44
C TYR A 545 -79.71 -32.35 -39.01
N ARG A 546 -79.67 -31.92 -40.28
CA ARG A 546 -80.71 -31.07 -40.89
C ARG A 546 -82.10 -31.70 -40.87
N ASN A 547 -82.18 -33.01 -41.12
CA ASN A 547 -83.42 -33.78 -41.11
C ASN A 547 -83.68 -34.52 -39.76
N ALA A 548 -82.92 -34.23 -38.69
CA ALA A 548 -83.19 -34.78 -37.36
C ALA A 548 -84.34 -34.05 -36.64
N ASP A 549 -84.90 -34.69 -35.62
CA ASP A 549 -85.89 -34.05 -34.75
C ASP A 549 -85.29 -32.79 -34.07
N PRO A 550 -86.06 -31.70 -33.89
CA PRO A 550 -85.56 -30.46 -33.29
C PRO A 550 -84.96 -30.64 -31.88
N ASP A 551 -85.46 -31.59 -31.09
CA ASP A 551 -84.89 -31.91 -29.78
C ASP A 551 -83.50 -32.56 -29.91
N LYS A 552 -83.27 -33.38 -30.94
CA LYS A 552 -81.95 -33.98 -31.23
C LYS A 552 -80.95 -33.00 -31.83
N GLN A 553 -81.42 -32.06 -32.64
CA GLN A 553 -80.61 -30.90 -33.05
C GLN A 553 -80.17 -30.10 -31.82
N LYS A 554 -81.10 -29.81 -30.90
CA LYS A 554 -80.84 -29.05 -29.67
C LYS A 554 -79.90 -29.78 -28.70
N GLU A 555 -80.05 -31.09 -28.51
CA GLU A 555 -79.14 -31.90 -27.68
C GLU A 555 -77.68 -31.78 -28.15
N LEU A 556 -77.44 -31.83 -29.46
CA LEU A 556 -76.08 -31.64 -30.01
C LEU A 556 -75.57 -30.21 -29.83
N ASP A 557 -76.44 -29.21 -30.02
CA ASP A 557 -76.08 -27.80 -29.83
C ASP A 557 -75.69 -27.47 -28.38
N ASP A 558 -76.44 -27.98 -27.40
CA ASP A 558 -76.10 -27.84 -25.98
C ASP A 558 -74.83 -28.62 -25.61
N ALA A 559 -74.61 -29.81 -26.18
CA ALA A 559 -73.41 -30.61 -25.93
C ALA A 559 -72.13 -29.94 -26.48
N ILE A 560 -72.17 -29.43 -27.72
CA ILE A 560 -71.06 -28.65 -28.33
C ILE A 560 -70.74 -27.43 -27.45
N LYS A 561 -71.76 -26.70 -27.02
CA LYS A 561 -71.59 -25.53 -26.16
C LYS A 561 -70.96 -25.91 -24.81
N HIS A 562 -71.43 -26.98 -24.17
CA HIS A 562 -70.86 -27.43 -22.90
C HIS A 562 -69.39 -27.84 -23.06
N GLY A 563 -69.03 -28.51 -24.16
CA GLY A 563 -67.64 -28.79 -24.50
C GLY A 563 -66.81 -27.51 -24.65
N GLN A 564 -67.33 -26.48 -25.33
CA GLN A 564 -66.66 -25.18 -25.43
C GLN A 564 -66.49 -24.49 -24.08
N ASP A 565 -67.48 -24.53 -23.20
CA ASP A 565 -67.37 -23.98 -21.83
C ASP A 565 -66.27 -24.72 -21.03
N VAL A 566 -66.23 -26.06 -21.10
CA VAL A 566 -65.22 -26.91 -20.43
C VAL A 566 -63.82 -26.76 -21.05
N LEU A 567 -63.71 -26.49 -22.35
CA LEU A 567 -62.43 -26.16 -23.00
C LEU A 567 -61.85 -24.84 -22.45
N ASN A 568 -62.70 -23.83 -22.26
CA ASN A 568 -62.30 -22.50 -21.79
C ASN A 568 -62.03 -22.41 -20.27
N ASP A 569 -62.55 -23.30 -19.43
CA ASP A 569 -62.28 -23.30 -17.98
C ASP A 569 -60.87 -23.82 -17.64
N PRO A 570 -59.93 -22.98 -17.15
CA PRO A 570 -58.58 -23.43 -16.81
C PRO A 570 -58.53 -24.36 -15.59
N THR A 571 -59.59 -24.41 -14.77
CA THR A 571 -59.65 -25.24 -13.56
C THR A 571 -60.28 -26.62 -13.78
N ALA A 572 -60.84 -26.88 -14.96
CA ALA A 572 -61.44 -28.17 -15.32
C ALA A 572 -60.49 -29.35 -15.09
N ASP A 573 -60.98 -30.35 -14.34
CA ASP A 573 -60.29 -31.63 -14.15
C ASP A 573 -60.52 -32.59 -15.33
N GLN A 574 -59.72 -33.66 -15.41
CA GLN A 574 -59.84 -34.63 -16.50
C GLN A 574 -61.23 -35.25 -16.56
N LYS A 575 -61.85 -35.52 -15.40
CA LYS A 575 -63.19 -36.10 -15.31
C LYS A 575 -64.27 -35.19 -15.93
N THR A 576 -64.14 -33.89 -15.79
CA THR A 576 -65.05 -32.90 -16.40
C THR A 576 -64.85 -32.82 -17.92
N VAL A 577 -63.61 -32.91 -18.38
CA VAL A 577 -63.28 -32.99 -19.82
C VAL A 577 -63.83 -34.27 -20.45
N ASP A 578 -63.52 -35.43 -19.86
CA ASP A 578 -63.97 -36.76 -20.32
C ASP A 578 -65.52 -36.86 -20.34
N ALA A 579 -66.21 -36.18 -19.41
CA ALA A 579 -67.67 -36.16 -19.37
C ALA A 579 -68.30 -35.30 -20.49
N ALA A 580 -67.72 -34.12 -20.79
CA ALA A 580 -68.18 -33.28 -21.91
C ALA A 580 -67.87 -33.94 -23.27
N ASP A 581 -66.73 -34.60 -23.36
CA ASP A 581 -66.27 -35.37 -24.53
C ASP A 581 -67.22 -36.53 -24.87
N GLN A 582 -67.63 -37.30 -23.85
CA GLN A 582 -68.63 -38.36 -24.00
C GLN A 582 -70.02 -37.81 -24.35
N ALA A 583 -70.44 -36.69 -23.76
CA ALA A 583 -71.74 -36.08 -24.04
C ALA A 583 -71.89 -35.64 -25.50
N ILE A 584 -70.83 -35.13 -26.13
CA ILE A 584 -70.82 -34.78 -27.56
C ILE A 584 -70.93 -36.03 -28.43
N LYS A 585 -70.15 -37.09 -28.13
CA LYS A 585 -70.21 -38.36 -28.87
C LYS A 585 -71.60 -38.99 -28.83
N ASP A 586 -72.26 -38.98 -27.67
CA ASP A 586 -73.61 -39.51 -27.52
C ASP A 586 -74.64 -38.66 -28.28
N ALA A 587 -74.55 -37.32 -28.25
CA ALA A 587 -75.46 -36.46 -29.00
C ALA A 587 -75.30 -36.60 -30.54
N GLN A 588 -74.06 -36.69 -31.06
CA GLN A 588 -73.82 -36.95 -32.50
C GLN A 588 -74.40 -38.30 -32.95
N LYS A 589 -74.32 -39.31 -32.08
CA LYS A 589 -74.85 -40.66 -32.30
C LYS A 589 -76.38 -40.65 -32.32
N ASP A 590 -77.01 -39.97 -31.37
CA ASP A 590 -78.47 -39.88 -31.20
C ASP A 590 -79.20 -39.04 -32.26
N LEU A 591 -78.49 -38.25 -33.09
CA LEU A 591 -79.06 -37.64 -34.30
C LEU A 591 -79.75 -38.71 -35.18
N ASN A 592 -81.01 -38.51 -35.51
CA ASN A 592 -81.85 -39.48 -36.21
C ASN A 592 -82.20 -39.10 -37.67
N GLY A 593 -81.70 -37.95 -38.16
CA GLY A 593 -81.97 -37.49 -39.52
C GLY A 593 -81.49 -38.47 -40.58
N GLN A 594 -82.27 -38.56 -41.67
CA GLN A 594 -81.96 -39.36 -42.85
C GLN A 594 -81.44 -38.46 -43.98
N ALA A 595 -80.78 -39.04 -44.98
CA ALA A 595 -80.44 -38.31 -46.21
C ALA A 595 -81.71 -37.81 -46.92
N THR A 596 -81.66 -36.61 -47.52
CA THR A 596 -82.82 -36.02 -48.21
C THR A 596 -83.15 -36.83 -49.49
N ASP A 597 -84.31 -37.51 -49.50
CA ASP A 597 -84.83 -38.23 -50.67
C ASP A 597 -85.55 -37.27 -51.61
N LYS A 598 -84.90 -36.99 -52.75
CA LYS A 598 -85.42 -36.19 -53.86
C LYS A 598 -86.08 -37.00 -54.98
N SER A 599 -86.16 -38.33 -54.83
CA SER A 599 -86.52 -39.24 -55.91
C SER A 599 -87.96 -39.14 -56.37
N GLN A 600 -88.89 -38.59 -55.57
CA GLN A 600 -90.27 -38.36 -56.00
C GLN A 600 -90.40 -37.04 -56.79
N LEU A 601 -89.86 -35.94 -56.25
CA LEU A 601 -89.81 -34.64 -56.89
C LEU A 601 -89.22 -34.69 -58.32
N GLN A 602 -88.13 -35.46 -58.50
CA GLN A 602 -87.54 -35.66 -59.84
C GLN A 602 -88.51 -36.29 -60.84
N LYS A 603 -89.35 -37.25 -60.42
CA LYS A 603 -90.33 -37.90 -61.31
C LYS A 603 -91.44 -36.94 -61.71
N ASP A 604 -91.91 -36.12 -60.76
CA ASP A 604 -93.00 -35.18 -60.99
C ASP A 604 -92.54 -33.98 -61.85
N VAL A 605 -91.29 -33.54 -61.74
CA VAL A 605 -90.63 -32.63 -62.69
C VAL A 605 -90.53 -33.26 -64.09
N ASP A 606 -89.99 -34.48 -64.22
CA ASP A 606 -89.81 -35.10 -65.56
C ASP A 606 -91.13 -35.40 -66.30
N LYS A 607 -92.22 -35.57 -65.55
CA LYS A 607 -93.57 -35.81 -66.07
C LYS A 607 -94.16 -34.60 -66.80
N ASP A 608 -93.76 -33.37 -66.45
CA ASP A 608 -94.20 -32.12 -67.11
C ASP A 608 -94.05 -32.16 -68.64
N LYS A 609 -92.91 -32.66 -69.11
CA LYS A 609 -92.54 -32.78 -70.53
C LYS A 609 -93.56 -33.59 -71.35
N GLN A 610 -94.23 -34.55 -70.71
CA GLN A 610 -95.32 -35.35 -71.31
C GLN A 610 -96.67 -34.63 -71.17
N THR A 611 -96.96 -34.11 -69.98
CA THR A 611 -98.19 -33.36 -69.66
C THR A 611 -98.43 -32.21 -70.64
N LYS A 612 -97.40 -31.43 -70.96
CA LYS A 612 -97.47 -30.27 -71.88
C LYS A 612 -97.85 -30.62 -73.32
N GLN A 613 -97.80 -31.89 -73.71
CA GLN A 613 -98.24 -32.34 -75.04
C GLN A 613 -99.74 -32.70 -75.10
N THR A 614 -100.42 -32.79 -73.96
CA THR A 614 -101.83 -33.18 -73.88
C THR A 614 -102.79 -32.00 -74.07
N ASP A 615 -103.99 -32.27 -74.58
CA ASP A 615 -105.10 -31.30 -74.68
C ASP A 615 -105.42 -30.68 -73.30
N ALA A 616 -105.32 -31.47 -72.23
CA ALA A 616 -105.50 -31.02 -70.85
C ALA A 616 -104.55 -29.90 -70.41
N TYR A 617 -103.40 -29.74 -71.08
CA TYR A 617 -102.54 -28.57 -70.97
C TYR A 617 -102.77 -27.55 -72.10
N LYS A 618 -102.80 -27.99 -73.37
CA LYS A 618 -102.90 -27.09 -74.54
C LYS A 618 -104.16 -26.23 -74.54
N ASN A 619 -105.30 -26.83 -74.21
CA ASN A 619 -106.60 -26.16 -74.13
C ASN A 619 -106.90 -25.59 -72.72
N ALA A 620 -105.96 -25.70 -71.77
CA ALA A 620 -106.11 -25.12 -70.43
C ALA A 620 -105.99 -23.59 -70.46
N SER A 621 -106.50 -22.93 -69.40
CA SER A 621 -106.33 -21.49 -69.25
C SER A 621 -104.86 -21.11 -69.02
N GLN A 622 -104.43 -19.95 -69.53
CA GLN A 622 -103.05 -19.46 -69.37
C GLN A 622 -102.57 -19.35 -67.91
N ALA A 623 -103.50 -19.09 -66.97
CA ALA A 623 -103.20 -19.06 -65.54
C ALA A 623 -102.87 -20.46 -64.98
N VAL A 624 -103.54 -21.50 -65.47
CA VAL A 624 -103.29 -22.90 -65.11
C VAL A 624 -102.01 -23.41 -65.75
N GLN A 625 -101.75 -23.05 -67.01
CA GLN A 625 -100.47 -23.34 -67.69
C GLN A 625 -99.29 -22.76 -66.90
N LYS A 626 -99.35 -21.46 -66.57
CA LYS A 626 -98.30 -20.80 -65.78
C LYS A 626 -98.16 -21.36 -64.36
N ALA A 627 -99.26 -21.77 -63.72
CA ALA A 627 -99.18 -22.38 -62.38
C ALA A 627 -98.40 -23.71 -62.38
N LEU A 628 -98.49 -24.49 -63.46
CA LEU A 628 -97.65 -25.67 -63.65
C LEU A 628 -96.19 -25.30 -63.94
N ASP A 629 -95.94 -24.31 -64.81
CA ASP A 629 -94.57 -23.81 -65.03
C ASP A 629 -93.89 -23.33 -63.74
N ASP A 630 -94.57 -22.50 -62.94
CA ASP A 630 -94.04 -21.95 -61.69
C ASP A 630 -93.73 -23.07 -60.67
N ALA A 631 -94.61 -24.08 -60.55
CA ALA A 631 -94.41 -25.21 -59.66
C ALA A 631 -93.25 -26.11 -60.11
N VAL A 632 -93.12 -26.37 -61.42
CA VAL A 632 -92.03 -27.17 -61.98
C VAL A 632 -90.68 -26.46 -61.80
N ASN A 633 -90.62 -25.14 -62.02
CA ASN A 633 -89.43 -24.35 -61.74
C ASN A 633 -89.01 -24.41 -60.26
N TYR A 634 -89.97 -24.30 -59.32
CA TYR A 634 -89.68 -24.46 -57.89
C TYR A 634 -89.16 -25.87 -57.55
N GLY A 635 -89.68 -26.90 -58.21
CA GLY A 635 -89.13 -28.26 -58.12
C GLY A 635 -87.71 -28.39 -58.66
N GLU A 636 -87.39 -27.77 -59.80
CA GLU A 636 -86.04 -27.75 -60.35
C GLU A 636 -85.06 -27.00 -59.43
N ASP A 637 -85.44 -25.85 -58.84
CA ASP A 637 -84.62 -25.15 -57.85
C ASP A 637 -84.33 -26.03 -56.62
N VAL A 638 -85.37 -26.68 -56.06
CA VAL A 638 -85.25 -27.55 -54.88
C VAL A 638 -84.52 -28.87 -55.20
N LEU A 639 -84.54 -29.35 -56.45
CA LEU A 639 -83.68 -30.45 -56.90
C LEU A 639 -82.20 -30.03 -56.89
N ASN A 640 -81.89 -28.83 -57.38
CA ASN A 640 -80.52 -28.31 -57.47
C ASN A 640 -79.90 -27.90 -56.12
N ASP A 641 -80.68 -27.48 -55.12
CA ASP A 641 -80.14 -27.12 -53.80
C ASP A 641 -79.62 -28.34 -53.02
N GLN A 642 -78.29 -28.47 -52.90
CA GLN A 642 -77.62 -29.52 -52.13
C GLN A 642 -77.88 -29.47 -50.61
N ASN A 643 -78.53 -28.40 -50.12
CA ASN A 643 -78.83 -28.19 -48.71
C ASN A 643 -80.31 -28.27 -48.36
N ALA A 644 -81.19 -28.56 -49.34
CA ALA A 644 -82.61 -28.72 -49.10
C ALA A 644 -82.90 -29.82 -48.07
N ASP A 645 -83.69 -29.49 -47.05
CA ASP A 645 -84.23 -30.46 -46.11
C ASP A 645 -85.38 -31.27 -46.74
N GLN A 646 -85.75 -32.38 -46.10
CA GLN A 646 -86.83 -33.23 -46.60
C GLN A 646 -88.18 -32.48 -46.64
N LYS A 647 -88.38 -31.47 -45.79
CA LYS A 647 -89.61 -30.67 -45.80
C LYS A 647 -89.72 -29.85 -47.09
N THR A 648 -88.67 -29.15 -47.47
CA THR A 648 -88.59 -28.31 -48.67
C THR A 648 -88.81 -29.14 -49.93
N VAL A 649 -88.23 -30.35 -49.98
CA VAL A 649 -88.46 -31.32 -51.07
C VAL A 649 -89.93 -31.77 -51.12
N ASN A 650 -90.52 -32.09 -49.98
CA ASN A 650 -91.93 -32.51 -49.90
C ASN A 650 -92.89 -31.36 -50.26
N ASP A 651 -92.58 -30.12 -49.88
CA ASP A 651 -93.38 -28.93 -50.22
C ASP A 651 -93.38 -28.68 -51.75
N ALA A 652 -92.23 -28.83 -52.40
CA ALA A 652 -92.10 -28.69 -53.86
C ALA A 652 -92.80 -29.83 -54.63
N ASP A 653 -92.73 -31.06 -54.11
CA ASP A 653 -93.41 -32.23 -54.69
C ASP A 653 -94.94 -32.03 -54.66
N HIS A 654 -95.48 -31.54 -53.53
CA HIS A 654 -96.88 -31.15 -53.42
C HIS A 654 -97.26 -30.03 -54.39
N ALA A 655 -96.41 -29.01 -54.57
CA ALA A 655 -96.68 -27.89 -55.48
C ALA A 655 -96.88 -28.37 -56.93
N ILE A 656 -96.00 -29.25 -57.44
CA ILE A 656 -96.14 -29.82 -58.78
C ILE A 656 -97.37 -30.73 -58.86
N THR A 657 -97.52 -31.65 -57.89
CA THR A 657 -98.63 -32.62 -57.94
C THR A 657 -100.00 -31.94 -57.78
N ASP A 658 -100.10 -30.80 -57.11
CA ASP A 658 -101.32 -29.97 -57.08
C ASP A 658 -101.51 -29.12 -58.35
N ALA A 659 -100.44 -28.56 -58.94
CA ALA A 659 -100.56 -27.88 -60.23
C ALA A 659 -101.03 -28.82 -61.35
N LEU A 660 -100.52 -30.07 -61.38
CA LEU A 660 -100.95 -31.12 -62.29
C LEU A 660 -102.43 -31.50 -62.12
N LYS A 661 -103.00 -31.45 -60.91
CA LYS A 661 -104.44 -31.72 -60.67
C LYS A 661 -105.35 -30.62 -61.20
N ASN A 662 -104.85 -29.39 -61.35
CA ASN A 662 -105.63 -28.22 -61.75
C ASN A 662 -105.73 -28.01 -63.27
N LEU A 663 -105.14 -28.91 -64.07
CA LEU A 663 -105.23 -28.89 -65.53
C LEU A 663 -106.68 -29.02 -66.01
N ASN A 664 -107.12 -28.05 -66.82
CA ASN A 664 -108.53 -27.84 -67.15
C ASN A 664 -108.84 -27.72 -68.66
N GLY A 665 -107.93 -28.16 -69.53
CA GLY A 665 -108.21 -28.24 -70.96
C GLY A 665 -109.15 -29.41 -71.31
N GLU A 666 -110.19 -29.14 -72.10
CA GLU A 666 -111.03 -30.18 -72.69
C GLU A 666 -110.38 -30.76 -73.97
N THR A 667 -110.82 -31.94 -74.40
CA THR A 667 -110.36 -32.57 -75.65
C THR A 667 -110.86 -31.80 -76.87
N THR A 668 -110.03 -31.61 -77.89
CA THR A 668 -110.42 -30.90 -79.12
C THR A 668 -111.58 -31.61 -79.86
N ASP A 669 -112.76 -31.00 -79.91
CA ASP A 669 -113.91 -31.48 -80.71
C ASP A 669 -113.87 -30.94 -82.14
N LYS A 670 -113.80 -31.86 -83.11
CA LYS A 670 -113.88 -31.56 -84.55
C LYS A 670 -115.22 -31.88 -85.18
N SER A 671 -116.22 -32.28 -84.38
CA SER A 671 -117.51 -32.77 -84.88
C SER A 671 -118.28 -31.73 -85.67
N GLN A 672 -118.10 -30.43 -85.42
CA GLN A 672 -118.77 -29.37 -86.18
C GLN A 672 -118.07 -29.11 -87.51
N LEU A 673 -116.75 -28.90 -87.50
CA LEU A 673 -115.93 -28.78 -88.70
C LEU A 673 -116.18 -29.94 -89.69
N GLN A 674 -116.28 -31.17 -89.18
CA GLN A 674 -116.58 -32.33 -90.01
C GLN A 674 -117.97 -32.30 -90.67
N LYS A 675 -119.00 -31.74 -90.02
CA LYS A 675 -120.32 -31.58 -90.64
C LYS A 675 -120.27 -30.54 -91.75
N ASP A 676 -119.59 -29.43 -91.52
CA ASP A 676 -119.74 -28.25 -92.38
C ASP A 676 -118.84 -28.35 -93.62
N VAL A 677 -117.66 -28.99 -93.51
CA VAL A 677 -116.90 -29.56 -94.66
C VAL A 677 -117.81 -30.43 -95.55
N ASN A 678 -118.62 -31.32 -94.95
CA ASN A 678 -119.48 -32.23 -95.70
C ASN A 678 -120.69 -31.52 -96.34
N GLN A 679 -121.27 -30.51 -95.68
CA GLN A 679 -122.37 -29.70 -96.23
C GLN A 679 -121.89 -28.81 -97.38
N ALA A 680 -120.77 -28.13 -97.21
CA ALA A 680 -120.12 -27.32 -98.25
C ALA A 680 -119.81 -28.16 -99.50
N SER A 681 -119.31 -29.38 -99.33
CA SER A 681 -119.07 -30.33 -100.43
C SER A 681 -120.33 -30.71 -101.22
N GLN A 682 -121.51 -30.72 -100.59
CA GLN A 682 -122.79 -31.03 -101.26
C GLN A 682 -123.34 -29.83 -102.05
N ALA A 683 -123.11 -28.60 -101.58
CA ALA A 683 -123.60 -27.36 -102.22
C ALA A 683 -123.16 -27.24 -103.69
N LYS A 684 -122.00 -27.81 -104.03
CA LYS A 684 -121.42 -27.85 -105.38
C LYS A 684 -122.34 -28.42 -106.48
N ASN A 685 -123.32 -29.24 -106.12
CA ASN A 685 -124.26 -29.84 -107.08
C ASN A 685 -125.49 -28.96 -107.37
N THR A 686 -125.67 -27.85 -106.65
CA THR A 686 -126.84 -26.97 -106.78
C THR A 686 -126.66 -25.94 -107.90
N ASP A 687 -127.76 -25.49 -108.51
CA ASP A 687 -127.72 -24.46 -109.54
C ASP A 687 -127.26 -23.10 -108.97
N THR A 688 -127.49 -22.86 -107.68
CA THR A 688 -126.92 -21.72 -106.92
C THR A 688 -125.39 -21.73 -106.88
N TYR A 689 -124.74 -22.89 -106.98
CA TYR A 689 -123.29 -23.00 -107.18
C TYR A 689 -122.91 -22.99 -108.66
N LYS A 690 -123.61 -23.72 -109.54
CA LYS A 690 -123.29 -23.77 -110.98
C LYS A 690 -123.31 -22.38 -111.62
N ASN A 691 -124.32 -21.58 -111.28
CA ASN A 691 -124.63 -20.28 -111.88
C ASN A 691 -124.06 -19.10 -111.06
N THR A 692 -123.06 -19.34 -110.21
CA THR A 692 -122.39 -18.32 -109.36
C THR A 692 -121.10 -17.80 -110.02
N ASP A 693 -120.57 -16.67 -109.56
CA ASP A 693 -119.28 -16.16 -110.04
C ASP A 693 -118.13 -17.16 -109.75
N SER A 694 -117.23 -17.40 -110.72
CA SER A 694 -116.19 -18.44 -110.63
C SER A 694 -115.24 -18.31 -109.43
N ASP A 695 -114.99 -17.09 -108.95
CA ASP A 695 -114.13 -16.86 -107.79
C ASP A 695 -114.75 -17.36 -106.48
N LYS A 696 -116.09 -17.37 -106.38
CA LYS A 696 -116.83 -17.90 -105.23
C LYS A 696 -116.84 -19.42 -105.22
N GLN A 697 -116.94 -20.04 -106.40
CA GLN A 697 -116.75 -21.48 -106.56
C GLN A 697 -115.39 -21.91 -106.00
N LYS A 698 -114.33 -21.14 -106.31
CA LYS A 698 -112.97 -21.40 -105.82
C LYS A 698 -112.82 -21.13 -104.31
N ALA A 699 -113.38 -20.04 -103.81
CA ALA A 699 -113.29 -19.70 -102.37
C ALA A 699 -113.89 -20.81 -101.48
N LEU A 700 -115.02 -21.39 -101.90
CA LEU A 700 -115.64 -22.53 -101.22
C LEU A 700 -114.75 -23.78 -101.26
N ASP A 701 -114.10 -24.07 -102.39
CA ASP A 701 -113.21 -25.21 -102.55
C ASP A 701 -111.93 -25.11 -101.70
N ASP A 702 -111.30 -23.93 -101.63
CA ASP A 702 -110.14 -23.70 -100.76
C ASP A 702 -110.52 -23.83 -99.27
N ALA A 703 -111.69 -23.32 -98.87
CA ALA A 703 -112.19 -23.43 -97.50
C ALA A 703 -112.48 -24.89 -97.10
N ILE A 704 -113.17 -25.66 -97.95
CA ILE A 704 -113.39 -27.11 -97.77
C ILE A 704 -112.04 -27.81 -97.58
N LYS A 705 -111.08 -27.54 -98.46
CA LYS A 705 -109.73 -28.13 -98.41
C LYS A 705 -109.03 -27.84 -97.07
N HIS A 706 -109.05 -26.59 -96.60
CA HIS A 706 -108.40 -26.23 -95.35
C HIS A 706 -109.08 -26.89 -94.13
N GLY A 707 -110.42 -26.97 -94.11
CA GLY A 707 -111.13 -27.75 -93.11
C GLY A 707 -110.77 -29.24 -93.12
N GLN A 708 -110.56 -29.81 -94.31
CA GLN A 708 -110.05 -31.17 -94.46
C GLN A 708 -108.63 -31.33 -93.87
N GLU A 709 -107.75 -30.35 -94.04
CA GLU A 709 -106.39 -30.35 -93.46
C GLU A 709 -106.43 -30.29 -91.93
N VAL A 710 -107.23 -29.37 -91.36
CA VAL A 710 -107.39 -29.20 -89.91
C VAL A 710 -108.12 -30.38 -89.26
N LEU A 711 -109.03 -31.06 -89.96
CA LEU A 711 -109.59 -32.35 -89.50
C LEU A 711 -108.51 -33.41 -89.32
N ASN A 712 -107.59 -33.53 -90.29
CA ASN A 712 -106.57 -34.58 -90.34
C ASN A 712 -105.37 -34.34 -89.41
N ASP A 713 -105.11 -33.13 -88.92
CA ASP A 713 -104.02 -32.85 -87.97
C ASP A 713 -104.37 -33.35 -86.54
N PRO A 714 -103.72 -34.41 -86.02
CA PRO A 714 -104.01 -34.93 -84.68
C PRO A 714 -103.51 -34.03 -83.54
N THR A 715 -102.85 -32.90 -83.84
CA THR A 715 -102.28 -31.97 -82.85
C THR A 715 -102.96 -30.60 -82.79
N ALA A 716 -103.95 -30.35 -83.66
CA ALA A 716 -104.73 -29.11 -83.67
C ALA A 716 -105.44 -28.83 -82.33
N ASP A 717 -105.32 -27.60 -81.84
CA ASP A 717 -106.11 -27.10 -80.70
C ASP A 717 -107.54 -26.73 -81.12
N GLN A 718 -108.44 -26.54 -80.16
CA GLN A 718 -109.83 -26.19 -80.45
C GLN A 718 -109.93 -24.90 -81.28
N LYS A 719 -109.07 -23.92 -80.98
CA LYS A 719 -109.02 -22.62 -81.65
C LYS A 719 -108.70 -22.74 -83.15
N THR A 720 -107.82 -23.68 -83.53
CA THR A 720 -107.49 -23.98 -84.93
C THR A 720 -108.68 -24.62 -85.65
N VAL A 721 -109.41 -25.51 -84.96
CA VAL A 721 -110.60 -26.17 -85.47
C VAL A 721 -111.75 -25.18 -85.69
N ASP A 722 -112.04 -24.33 -84.71
CA ASP A 722 -113.08 -23.30 -84.78
C ASP A 722 -112.82 -22.28 -85.91
N ALA A 723 -111.55 -21.93 -86.14
CA ALA A 723 -111.15 -21.01 -87.21
C ALA A 723 -111.42 -21.58 -88.61
N ALA A 724 -111.13 -22.87 -88.85
CA ALA A 724 -111.43 -23.54 -90.11
C ALA A 724 -112.93 -23.75 -90.32
N ASP A 725 -113.67 -23.99 -89.23
CA ASP A 725 -115.13 -24.20 -89.24
C ASP A 725 -115.89 -22.93 -89.61
N GLN A 726 -115.42 -21.76 -89.15
CA GLN A 726 -115.95 -20.46 -89.54
C GLN A 726 -115.65 -20.12 -91.01
N ALA A 727 -114.43 -20.38 -91.49
CA ALA A 727 -114.03 -20.08 -92.87
C ALA A 727 -114.92 -20.77 -93.93
N ILE A 728 -115.39 -21.99 -93.65
CA ILE A 728 -116.31 -22.72 -94.54
C ILE A 728 -117.71 -22.11 -94.53
N LYS A 729 -118.24 -21.74 -93.37
CA LYS A 729 -119.56 -21.09 -93.24
C LYS A 729 -119.63 -19.79 -94.04
N ASP A 730 -118.56 -18.99 -93.96
CA ASP A 730 -118.49 -17.72 -94.70
C ASP A 730 -118.41 -17.97 -96.22
N ALA A 731 -117.57 -18.92 -96.68
CA ALA A 731 -117.47 -19.23 -98.10
C ALA A 731 -118.75 -19.85 -98.71
N GLN A 732 -119.53 -20.62 -97.95
CA GLN A 732 -120.84 -21.13 -98.40
C GLN A 732 -121.88 -20.01 -98.62
N LYS A 733 -121.78 -18.93 -97.86
CA LYS A 733 -122.79 -17.87 -97.78
C LYS A 733 -122.72 -16.87 -98.95
N ASP A 734 -121.59 -16.78 -99.62
CA ASP A 734 -121.34 -15.79 -100.68
C ASP A 734 -121.80 -16.25 -102.09
N LEU A 735 -122.27 -17.49 -102.24
CA LEU A 735 -122.85 -18.02 -103.48
C LEU A 735 -124.10 -17.24 -103.92
N ASN A 736 -124.22 -16.93 -105.22
CA ASN A 736 -125.24 -16.03 -105.77
C ASN A 736 -126.05 -16.54 -106.98
N GLY A 737 -125.85 -17.79 -107.43
CA GLY A 737 -126.50 -18.31 -108.63
C GLY A 737 -128.03 -18.42 -108.52
N GLN A 738 -128.72 -18.15 -109.64
CA GLN A 738 -130.17 -18.27 -109.78
C GLN A 738 -130.57 -19.58 -110.50
N ALA A 739 -131.84 -19.97 -110.40
CA ALA A 739 -132.39 -21.12 -111.12
C ALA A 739 -132.82 -20.75 -112.55
N THR A 740 -132.75 -21.73 -113.47
CA THR A 740 -133.16 -21.56 -114.88
C THR A 740 -134.68 -21.36 -115.01
N ASP A 741 -135.12 -20.32 -115.71
CA ASP A 741 -136.52 -20.13 -116.13
C ASP A 741 -136.75 -20.68 -117.55
N LYS A 742 -137.79 -21.50 -117.69
CA LYS A 742 -138.22 -22.16 -118.94
C LYS A 742 -139.61 -21.72 -119.41
N GLY A 743 -140.26 -20.81 -118.70
CA GLY A 743 -141.65 -20.43 -118.93
C GLY A 743 -141.91 -19.84 -120.32
N GLN A 744 -141.00 -19.01 -120.82
CA GLN A 744 -141.17 -18.35 -122.11
C GLN A 744 -141.07 -19.36 -123.27
N LEU A 745 -140.01 -20.16 -123.31
CA LEU A 745 -139.83 -21.24 -124.30
C LEU A 745 -141.04 -22.20 -124.35
N GLN A 746 -141.63 -22.51 -123.19
CA GLN A 746 -142.83 -23.35 -123.10
C GLN A 746 -144.05 -22.68 -123.74
N ASN A 747 -144.20 -21.36 -123.63
CA ASN A 747 -145.27 -20.62 -124.30
C ASN A 747 -145.09 -20.60 -125.82
N ASP A 748 -143.85 -20.37 -126.29
CA ASP A 748 -143.55 -20.26 -127.72
C ASP A 748 -143.72 -21.60 -128.45
N VAL A 749 -143.28 -22.71 -127.83
CA VAL A 749 -143.62 -24.09 -128.26
C VAL A 749 -145.13 -24.27 -128.42
N ASN A 750 -145.92 -23.81 -127.44
CA ASN A 750 -147.37 -24.01 -127.44
C ASN A 750 -148.08 -23.17 -128.51
N GLN A 751 -147.63 -21.92 -128.72
CA GLN A 751 -148.17 -21.02 -129.74
C GLN A 751 -147.89 -21.55 -131.17
N ALA A 752 -146.67 -22.06 -131.40
CA ALA A 752 -146.30 -22.67 -132.67
C ALA A 752 -147.15 -23.90 -133.00
N ASN A 753 -147.44 -24.75 -132.00
CA ASN A 753 -148.33 -25.91 -132.16
C ASN A 753 -149.79 -25.53 -132.50
N GLN A 754 -150.27 -24.35 -132.08
CA GLN A 754 -151.60 -23.87 -132.51
C GLN A 754 -151.60 -23.46 -133.98
N ILE A 755 -150.57 -22.71 -134.42
CA ILE A 755 -150.42 -22.27 -135.81
C ILE A 755 -150.42 -23.46 -136.77
N LYS A 756 -149.70 -24.54 -136.42
CA LYS A 756 -149.63 -25.81 -137.17
C LYS A 756 -151.00 -26.44 -137.50
N ASN A 757 -151.99 -26.28 -136.62
CA ASN A 757 -153.31 -26.89 -136.79
C ASN A 757 -154.31 -25.99 -137.57
N GLY A 758 -153.97 -24.71 -137.76
CA GLY A 758 -154.83 -23.71 -138.40
C GLY A 758 -154.87 -23.79 -139.92
N ASP A 759 -155.87 -23.13 -140.52
CA ASP A 759 -156.02 -23.09 -141.99
C ASP A 759 -154.92 -22.27 -142.67
N ALA A 760 -154.26 -21.36 -141.94
CA ALA A 760 -153.06 -20.67 -142.41
C ALA A 760 -151.93 -21.67 -142.76
N TYR A 761 -151.63 -22.64 -141.88
CA TYR A 761 -150.63 -23.68 -142.14
C TYR A 761 -151.04 -24.57 -143.33
N LYS A 762 -152.32 -24.93 -143.46
CA LYS A 762 -152.83 -25.74 -144.58
C LYS A 762 -152.71 -25.06 -145.94
N ASN A 763 -152.81 -23.72 -145.96
CA ASN A 763 -152.67 -22.89 -147.16
C ASN A 763 -151.22 -22.42 -147.40
N ALA A 764 -150.32 -22.59 -146.44
CA ALA A 764 -148.91 -22.20 -146.53
C ALA A 764 -148.06 -23.21 -147.34
N SER A 765 -146.84 -22.80 -147.71
CA SER A 765 -145.91 -23.64 -148.46
C SER A 765 -145.33 -24.77 -147.60
N GLN A 766 -144.98 -25.90 -148.24
CA GLN A 766 -144.34 -27.05 -147.59
C GLN A 766 -143.00 -26.70 -146.89
N ALA A 767 -142.33 -25.63 -147.33
CA ALA A 767 -141.10 -25.15 -146.71
C ALA A 767 -141.37 -24.48 -145.35
N ALA A 768 -142.35 -23.57 -145.29
CA ALA A 768 -142.74 -22.90 -144.05
C ALA A 768 -143.33 -23.90 -143.03
N GLN A 769 -144.14 -24.85 -143.51
CA GLN A 769 -144.67 -25.95 -142.69
C GLN A 769 -143.55 -26.74 -142.00
N LYS A 770 -142.49 -27.10 -142.73
CA LYS A 770 -141.37 -27.90 -142.21
C LYS A 770 -140.45 -27.12 -141.25
N ALA A 771 -140.29 -25.81 -141.44
CA ALA A 771 -139.51 -24.97 -140.52
C ALA A 771 -140.16 -24.92 -139.13
N LEU A 772 -141.48 -24.72 -139.08
CA LEU A 772 -142.26 -24.71 -137.84
C LEU A 772 -142.15 -26.04 -137.07
N ASP A 773 -142.23 -27.16 -137.79
CA ASP A 773 -142.11 -28.51 -137.20
C ASP A 773 -140.75 -28.78 -136.55
N ASN A 774 -139.65 -28.26 -137.14
CA ASN A 774 -138.32 -28.41 -136.57
C ASN A 774 -138.14 -27.56 -135.30
N ALA A 775 -138.53 -26.29 -135.33
CA ALA A 775 -138.34 -25.38 -134.20
C ALA A 775 -139.19 -25.80 -132.99
N ILE A 776 -140.44 -26.26 -133.23
CA ILE A 776 -141.27 -26.90 -132.20
C ILE A 776 -140.52 -28.05 -131.51
N LYS A 777 -139.83 -28.90 -132.27
CA LYS A 777 -139.09 -30.02 -131.71
C LYS A 777 -137.91 -29.56 -130.86
N HIS A 778 -137.10 -28.60 -131.33
CA HIS A 778 -135.92 -28.16 -130.58
C HIS A 778 -136.32 -27.50 -129.24
N GLY A 779 -137.33 -26.61 -129.25
CA GLY A 779 -137.86 -26.06 -128.00
C GLY A 779 -138.43 -27.13 -127.07
N GLN A 780 -139.09 -28.17 -127.60
CA GLN A 780 -139.53 -29.31 -126.80
C GLN A 780 -138.35 -30.12 -126.23
N ASP A 781 -137.26 -30.34 -126.97
CA ASP A 781 -136.08 -31.05 -126.48
C ASP A 781 -135.44 -30.28 -125.30
N VAL A 782 -135.20 -28.97 -125.46
CA VAL A 782 -134.56 -28.12 -124.44
C VAL A 782 -135.45 -27.92 -123.20
N LEU A 783 -136.77 -27.86 -123.34
CA LEU A 783 -137.68 -27.86 -122.19
C LEU A 783 -137.53 -29.13 -121.35
N ASN A 784 -137.38 -30.29 -122.00
CA ASN A 784 -137.35 -31.60 -121.36
C ASN A 784 -136.00 -31.97 -120.71
N ASP A 785 -134.89 -31.27 -120.97
CA ASP A 785 -133.63 -31.52 -120.26
C ASP A 785 -133.65 -30.88 -118.85
N PRO A 786 -133.65 -31.66 -117.75
CA PRO A 786 -133.66 -31.11 -116.39
C PRO A 786 -132.36 -30.39 -115.99
N ASN A 787 -131.30 -30.40 -116.80
CA ASN A 787 -130.02 -29.75 -116.53
C ASN A 787 -129.72 -28.55 -117.44
N ALA A 788 -130.63 -28.17 -118.34
CA ALA A 788 -130.43 -26.98 -119.17
C ALA A 788 -130.26 -25.72 -118.29
N ASP A 789 -129.19 -24.99 -118.54
CA ASP A 789 -128.95 -23.64 -118.03
C ASP A 789 -129.81 -22.60 -118.80
N GLN A 790 -129.71 -21.33 -118.42
CA GLN A 790 -130.48 -20.26 -119.06
C GLN A 790 -130.05 -20.01 -120.51
N GLU A 791 -128.76 -20.19 -120.82
CA GLU A 791 -128.20 -19.92 -122.14
C GLU A 791 -128.77 -20.89 -123.19
N ALA A 792 -128.82 -22.19 -122.83
CA ALA A 792 -129.46 -23.22 -123.66
C ALA A 792 -130.98 -22.98 -123.86
N VAL A 793 -131.67 -22.42 -122.87
CA VAL A 793 -133.12 -22.16 -122.92
C VAL A 793 -133.47 -20.96 -123.80
N ASP A 794 -132.70 -19.88 -123.69
CA ASP A 794 -132.95 -18.65 -124.43
C ASP A 794 -132.68 -18.84 -125.94
N GLU A 795 -131.69 -19.65 -126.32
CA GLU A 795 -131.38 -19.98 -127.73
C GLU A 795 -132.56 -20.67 -128.43
N ALA A 796 -133.15 -21.70 -127.80
CA ALA A 796 -134.24 -22.47 -128.39
C ALA A 796 -135.56 -21.67 -128.55
N ALA A 797 -135.73 -20.57 -127.79
CA ALA A 797 -136.91 -19.70 -127.91
C ALA A 797 -136.83 -18.84 -129.18
N ALA A 798 -135.63 -18.35 -129.51
CA ALA A 798 -135.40 -17.50 -130.68
C ALA A 798 -135.67 -18.21 -132.02
N GLU A 799 -135.36 -19.50 -132.14
CA GLU A 799 -135.67 -20.29 -133.34
C GLU A 799 -137.18 -20.45 -133.56
N LEU A 800 -137.93 -20.64 -132.47
CA LEU A 800 -139.39 -20.84 -132.48
C LEU A 800 -140.14 -19.60 -132.96
N GLU A 801 -139.75 -18.41 -132.48
CA GLU A 801 -140.41 -17.17 -132.87
C GLU A 801 -140.20 -16.84 -134.37
N GLN A 802 -139.02 -17.17 -134.92
CA GLN A 802 -138.75 -17.02 -136.36
C GLN A 802 -139.63 -17.95 -137.20
N ALA A 803 -139.74 -19.23 -136.81
CA ALA A 803 -140.49 -20.21 -137.58
C ALA A 803 -142.02 -19.94 -137.59
N MET A 804 -142.58 -19.39 -136.50
CA MET A 804 -143.99 -19.01 -136.41
C MET A 804 -144.39 -17.91 -137.40
N LYS A 805 -143.52 -16.92 -137.63
CA LYS A 805 -143.83 -15.72 -138.43
C LYS A 805 -144.04 -16.03 -139.93
N ALA A 806 -143.50 -17.15 -140.43
CA ALA A 806 -143.53 -17.52 -141.85
C ALA A 806 -144.89 -18.01 -142.40
N ILE A 807 -145.96 -18.04 -141.60
CA ILE A 807 -147.22 -18.75 -141.94
C ILE A 807 -148.42 -17.84 -142.30
N GLN A 808 -148.42 -16.53 -141.95
CA GLN A 808 -149.69 -15.80 -141.77
C GLN A 808 -150.18 -14.79 -142.85
N GLY A 809 -149.43 -14.43 -143.91
CA GLY A 809 -150.01 -13.56 -144.96
C GLY A 809 -149.09 -13.12 -146.11
N ASN A 810 -149.74 -12.61 -147.18
CA ASN A 810 -149.23 -12.04 -148.46
C ASN A 810 -147.73 -12.15 -148.81
N ASP A 811 -147.45 -12.69 -150.00
CA ASP A 811 -146.15 -13.20 -150.45
C ASP A 811 -144.91 -12.27 -150.32
N SER A 812 -143.80 -12.95 -149.98
CA SER A 812 -142.37 -12.60 -150.08
C SER A 812 -141.76 -11.45 -149.26
N GLU A 813 -140.83 -11.88 -148.38
CA GLU A 813 -139.46 -11.36 -148.16
C GLU A 813 -139.14 -10.37 -147.00
N ILE A 814 -138.56 -10.97 -145.95
CA ILE A 814 -137.85 -10.53 -144.72
C ILE A 814 -136.38 -10.08 -145.01
N PRO A 815 -135.72 -9.08 -144.33
CA PRO A 815 -134.48 -9.33 -143.48
C PRO A 815 -133.87 -8.26 -142.45
N ASN A 816 -133.40 -8.71 -141.23
CA ASN A 816 -132.03 -8.70 -140.53
C ASN A 816 -131.14 -7.50 -139.89
N ASP A 817 -130.28 -7.80 -138.82
CA ASP A 817 -128.80 -7.45 -138.47
C ASP A 817 -128.14 -6.48 -137.33
N ASN A 818 -127.04 -6.94 -136.60
CA ASN A 818 -125.73 -6.35 -135.96
C ASN A 818 -125.41 -5.58 -134.56
N GLY A 819 -124.09 -5.47 -134.07
CA GLY A 819 -123.53 -4.81 -132.77
C GLY A 819 -121.93 -4.67 -132.51
N THR A 820 -121.30 -4.14 -131.34
CA THR A 820 -119.80 -4.23 -130.83
C THR A 820 -119.13 -3.26 -129.67
N ASN A 821 -118.00 -3.65 -128.92
CA ASN A 821 -116.80 -2.91 -128.16
C ASN A 821 -116.84 -2.23 -126.68
N GLN A 822 -115.84 -1.78 -125.79
CA GLN A 822 -114.32 -1.78 -125.35
C GLN A 822 -114.01 -0.87 -124.01
N ASN A 823 -112.91 -0.56 -123.17
CA ASN A 823 -111.40 -0.77 -122.80
C ASN A 823 -110.87 -0.08 -121.37
N GLY A 824 -109.60 -0.18 -120.80
CA GLY A 824 -109.04 0.52 -119.49
C GLY A 824 -107.50 0.43 -118.94
N ASN A 825 -106.99 1.12 -117.81
CA ASN A 825 -105.55 1.14 -117.19
C ASN A 825 -105.21 1.90 -115.78
N SER A 826 -104.21 1.50 -114.86
CA SER A 826 -103.21 2.32 -113.99
C SER A 826 -102.80 2.04 -112.44
N GLN A 827 -101.46 2.09 -112.08
CA GLN A 827 -100.60 2.62 -110.90
C GLN A 827 -100.54 2.26 -109.31
N SER A 828 -99.31 1.87 -108.80
CA SER A 828 -98.49 2.14 -107.52
C SER A 828 -98.72 1.74 -106.00
N ALA A 829 -97.63 1.22 -105.33
CA ALA A 829 -97.02 1.54 -103.97
C ALA A 829 -96.97 0.55 -102.73
N ALA A 830 -95.83 0.58 -101.97
CA ALA A 830 -95.56 0.34 -100.50
C ALA A 830 -95.10 -1.02 -99.82
N THR A 831 -94.09 -0.91 -98.93
CA THR A 831 -93.75 -1.59 -97.62
C THR A 831 -93.39 -3.10 -97.37
N ALA A 832 -92.31 -3.29 -96.56
CA ALA A 832 -92.08 -4.21 -95.41
C ALA A 832 -91.51 -5.67 -95.52
N THR A 833 -90.88 -6.09 -94.39
CA THR A 833 -90.32 -7.38 -93.82
C THR A 833 -90.70 -8.75 -94.43
N ASP A 834 -89.96 -9.88 -94.27
CA ASP A 834 -89.50 -10.53 -93.01
C ASP A 834 -88.55 -11.77 -93.18
N SER A 835 -88.01 -12.30 -92.06
CA SER A 835 -87.72 -13.74 -91.71
C SER A 835 -86.58 -14.60 -92.32
N LYS A 836 -85.83 -15.27 -91.40
CA LYS A 836 -85.38 -16.71 -91.38
C LYS A 836 -84.36 -17.22 -92.46
N SER A 837 -83.51 -18.25 -92.28
CA SER A 837 -82.94 -19.07 -91.17
C SER A 837 -81.77 -19.94 -91.80
N GLN A 838 -81.17 -21.08 -91.38
CA GLN A 838 -81.29 -22.06 -90.27
C GLN A 838 -80.05 -23.02 -90.22
N ASN A 839 -79.62 -23.50 -89.02
CA ASN A 839 -78.79 -24.72 -88.75
C ASN A 839 -77.36 -24.86 -89.36
N ASN A 840 -76.41 -25.72 -88.94
CA ASN A 840 -76.16 -26.60 -87.76
C ASN A 840 -74.60 -26.80 -87.64
N ASP A 841 -73.94 -27.47 -86.67
CA ASP A 841 -74.33 -28.49 -85.68
C ASP A 841 -73.36 -28.54 -84.45
N SER A 842 -73.78 -29.19 -83.34
CA SER A 842 -73.03 -29.97 -82.30
C SER A 842 -71.59 -29.58 -81.87
N THR A 843 -71.13 -29.61 -80.59
CA THR A 843 -71.59 -30.09 -79.24
C THR A 843 -70.50 -29.67 -78.20
N ALA A 844 -70.59 -29.70 -76.85
CA ALA A 844 -71.66 -29.89 -75.85
C ALA A 844 -71.15 -29.60 -74.39
N ILE A 845 -72.09 -29.47 -73.43
CA ILE A 845 -72.04 -29.84 -71.98
C ILE A 845 -71.06 -29.15 -70.99
N GLN A 846 -71.66 -28.27 -70.16
CA GLN A 846 -71.61 -28.10 -68.68
C GLN A 846 -70.31 -27.83 -67.87
N ALA A 847 -70.55 -27.26 -66.68
CA ALA A 847 -69.67 -27.02 -65.53
C ALA A 847 -70.41 -27.55 -64.25
N PRO A 848 -70.01 -27.32 -62.97
CA PRO A 848 -68.84 -26.63 -62.40
C PRO A 848 -68.15 -27.36 -61.19
N ASN A 849 -67.32 -26.61 -60.43
CA ASN A 849 -67.06 -26.72 -58.98
C ASN A 849 -65.78 -27.44 -58.44
N SER A 850 -65.34 -26.99 -57.24
CA SER A 850 -64.49 -27.61 -56.19
C SER A 850 -62.94 -27.58 -56.21
N GLN A 851 -62.40 -26.99 -55.13
CA GLN A 851 -61.26 -27.35 -54.25
C GLN A 851 -59.74 -27.24 -54.60
N SER A 852 -59.03 -26.68 -53.60
CA SER A 852 -57.60 -26.82 -53.24
C SER A 852 -56.57 -26.07 -54.14
N SER A 853 -55.40 -25.62 -53.66
CA SER A 853 -54.69 -25.83 -52.38
C SER A 853 -54.04 -24.54 -51.83
N ALA A 854 -53.31 -24.67 -50.71
CA ALA A 854 -52.46 -23.72 -49.96
C ALA A 854 -51.59 -22.70 -50.79
N GLU A 855 -51.00 -21.63 -50.22
CA GLU A 855 -50.56 -21.43 -48.82
C GLU A 855 -50.24 -19.93 -48.47
N ASN A 856 -50.03 -19.68 -47.18
CA ASN A 856 -49.09 -18.72 -46.56
C ASN A 856 -49.34 -17.18 -46.49
N GLN A 857 -49.52 -16.76 -45.23
CA GLN A 857 -49.02 -15.54 -44.54
C GLN A 857 -49.61 -14.13 -44.78
N LYS A 858 -49.62 -13.38 -43.66
CA LYS A 858 -50.37 -12.13 -43.42
C LYS A 858 -49.55 -10.88 -43.74
N GLN A 859 -50.26 -9.78 -43.98
CA GLN A 859 -49.72 -8.45 -44.31
C GLN A 859 -49.53 -7.54 -43.08
N ASN A 860 -48.69 -6.50 -43.27
CA ASN A 860 -48.77 -5.13 -42.72
C ASN A 860 -48.73 -4.90 -41.17
N GLY A 861 -48.14 -3.79 -40.70
CA GLY A 861 -47.37 -2.76 -41.44
C GLY A 861 -47.16 -1.44 -40.67
N GLN A 862 -46.75 -0.40 -41.43
CA GLN A 862 -46.71 1.04 -41.07
C GLN A 862 -45.58 1.56 -40.15
N SER A 863 -44.37 1.62 -40.74
CA SER A 863 -43.49 2.82 -40.85
C SER A 863 -43.85 4.14 -40.13
N ASN A 864 -42.83 4.85 -39.60
CA ASN A 864 -42.67 6.29 -39.91
C ASN A 864 -41.25 6.92 -39.70
N MET A 865 -40.90 7.81 -40.64
CA MET A 865 -40.00 9.01 -40.61
C MET A 865 -38.62 9.06 -39.91
N GLN A 866 -37.57 9.16 -40.75
CA GLN A 866 -36.61 10.29 -40.89
C GLN A 866 -35.66 10.77 -39.74
N THR A 867 -34.36 10.55 -39.98
CA THR A 867 -33.18 11.48 -39.90
C THR A 867 -33.46 13.00 -39.78
N LEU A 868 -32.64 13.91 -39.20
CA LEU A 868 -31.23 14.01 -38.68
C LEU A 868 -31.12 15.44 -37.98
N PRO A 869 -29.97 16.11 -37.62
CA PRO A 869 -28.53 15.76 -37.58
C PRO A 869 -27.69 16.17 -36.31
N GLN A 870 -26.45 15.65 -36.23
CA GLN A 870 -25.22 16.26 -35.63
C GLN A 870 -25.14 16.53 -34.09
N THR A 871 -23.97 16.58 -33.44
CA THR A 871 -22.53 16.69 -33.87
C THR A 871 -21.60 15.63 -33.21
N GLY A 872 -20.35 15.46 -33.69
CA GLY A 872 -19.26 14.85 -32.89
C GLY A 872 -18.28 13.88 -33.59
N ASN A 873 -17.19 14.40 -34.16
CA ASN A 873 -15.96 13.66 -34.55
C ASN A 873 -15.04 13.45 -33.32
N GLN A 874 -14.05 12.53 -33.24
CA GLN A 874 -13.61 11.42 -34.11
C GLN A 874 -12.83 10.35 -33.28
N GLU A 875 -12.18 9.41 -33.95
CA GLU A 875 -11.36 8.31 -33.42
C GLU A 875 -10.18 8.74 -32.52
N GLY A 876 -9.81 7.87 -31.57
CA GLY A 876 -8.59 8.00 -30.77
C GLY A 876 -8.43 6.90 -29.73
N ALA A 877 -7.63 5.88 -30.04
CA ALA A 877 -7.17 4.93 -29.02
C ALA A 877 -6.03 5.54 -28.20
N TRP A 878 -5.87 5.17 -26.92
CA TRP A 878 -4.58 4.86 -26.28
C TRP A 878 -4.73 4.44 -24.78
N THR A 879 -3.75 3.66 -24.32
CA THR A 879 -3.35 3.38 -22.91
C THR A 879 -4.37 2.96 -21.84
N VAL A 880 -4.13 1.74 -21.35
CA VAL A 880 -4.32 1.28 -19.96
C VAL A 880 -4.00 2.37 -18.93
N LEU A 881 -4.89 2.54 -17.94
CA LEU A 881 -4.62 3.35 -16.74
C LEU A 881 -4.25 2.43 -15.56
N THR A 882 -2.96 2.19 -15.36
CA THR A 882 -2.45 1.51 -14.15
C THR A 882 -2.57 2.42 -12.92
N GLY A 883 -2.88 1.81 -11.77
CA GLY A 883 -3.25 2.54 -10.55
C GLY A 883 -2.09 3.28 -9.87
N LEU A 884 -2.46 4.32 -9.10
CA LEU A 884 -1.54 5.13 -8.31
C LEU A 884 -2.09 5.32 -6.89
N MET A 885 -1.68 4.47 -5.94
CA MET A 885 -1.47 4.82 -4.53
C MET A 885 -0.85 3.63 -3.77
N ALA A 886 0.46 3.71 -3.53
CA ALA A 886 1.16 2.86 -2.58
C ALA A 886 2.44 3.58 -2.11
N THR A 887 2.50 3.96 -0.84
CA THR A 887 3.70 4.51 -0.18
C THR A 887 3.71 4.14 1.31
N MET A 888 4.92 4.06 1.87
CA MET A 888 5.27 3.69 3.24
C MET A 888 5.19 2.17 3.57
N LEU A 889 6.13 1.61 4.34
CA LEU A 889 7.50 2.04 4.71
C LEU A 889 8.34 0.84 5.18
N GLY A 890 9.67 0.97 5.13
CA GLY A 890 10.63 -0.02 5.65
C GLY A 890 11.50 -0.64 4.54
N SER A 891 12.82 -0.86 4.74
CA SER A 891 13.66 -0.55 5.90
C SER A 891 15.15 -0.38 5.47
N LEU A 892 16.03 -0.14 6.45
CA LEU A 892 17.47 0.17 6.32
C LEU A 892 17.81 1.52 5.64
N GLY A 893 18.81 2.28 6.09
CA GLY A 893 19.58 2.11 7.32
C GLY A 893 20.98 2.73 7.26
N LEU A 894 21.12 4.01 7.62
CA LEU A 894 22.41 4.65 7.96
C LEU A 894 22.18 6.08 8.49
N MET A 895 22.44 6.31 9.78
CA MET A 895 22.71 7.65 10.32
C MET A 895 23.79 7.55 11.39
N LEU A 896 24.84 8.35 11.27
CA LEU A 896 25.87 8.48 12.29
C LEU A 896 25.34 9.29 13.47
N GLY A 897 25.72 8.89 14.70
CA GLY A 897 25.40 9.61 15.92
C GLY A 897 26.02 11.02 15.94
N LYS A 898 25.25 12.00 16.41
CA LYS A 898 25.70 13.40 16.53
C LYS A 898 26.75 13.55 17.64
N LYS A 899 27.78 14.36 17.40
CA LYS A 899 28.31 15.28 18.42
C LYS A 899 28.50 16.67 17.79
N LYS A 900 27.77 17.65 18.32
CA LYS A 900 28.07 19.08 18.18
C LYS A 900 28.36 19.58 19.60
N GLY A 901 29.62 19.87 19.88
CA GLY A 901 29.95 20.77 20.98
C GLY A 901 29.63 22.21 20.57
N HIS A 902 29.22 23.03 21.54
CA HIS A 902 29.51 24.47 21.48
C HIS A 902 30.72 24.67 22.36
N ASP A 903 31.76 25.28 21.79
CA ASP A 903 32.81 25.95 22.55
C ASP A 903 32.85 27.38 22.03
N GLU A 904 32.69 28.36 22.93
CA GLU A 904 32.96 29.77 22.64
C GLU A 904 34.32 30.11 23.26
N GLU A 905 35.25 30.64 22.46
CA GLU A 905 36.55 31.09 22.97
C GLU A 905 36.39 32.34 23.85
N LYS A 906 37.06 32.35 25.02
CA LYS A 906 37.62 33.56 25.62
C LYS A 906 38.64 33.27 26.72
N ASN A 907 39.86 33.77 26.49
CA ASN A 907 41.09 33.72 27.31
C ASN A 907 41.71 32.32 27.46
#